data_AF-A0A424Y4C9-F1
#
_entry.id   AF-A0A424Y4C9-F1
#
_cell.length_a   1.000
_cell.length_b   1.000
_cell.length_c   1.000
_cell.angle_alpha   90.00
_cell.angle_beta   90.00
_cell.angle_gamma   90.00
#
_symmetry.space_group_name_H-M   'P 1'
#
loop_
_entity.id
_entity.type
_entity.pdbx_description
1 polymer ?
#
loop_
_entity_poly.entity_id
_entity_poly.type
_entity_poly.pdbx_seq_one_letter_code
_entity_poly.pdbx_strand_id
1 'polypeptide(L)'
;MRSGLLEVQIMAIYSDLKKTCKKCYSCVRGCPVNAIRFEEDQAELMEDECVQCGFCVNVCSQNNKVMKSDIKSIEKSLKNRHVSTIALLAPSFVASFMDHPNLVVGALKRLGFDKVYEVAQGASMVAREYAKLYREPIDKPVLTSPCPVIVNMVEKHYPSLIDHLAPIISPLVAVADHIRKNERVSNHIVFIGPCIAKKTETERVYAEGSVDFVLLFNELKKLFEEHNINVTKMNRAAFDHFYEECRGQVFPVAGGLLKAAEIETDILNNKITVVEGKKEVIETFRAIEQGKLEPMLIDILYCKGCIDGPDFHNDENSLQYRKSRVIEFAKHSLEKRGSEIDEPTIKNRVEITKNSHYEVRQKHRPKPDDQQVQDILAKSHKYTREDELNCGACGYETCREKAVAVYQGIAEFQMCLPYLLSEKENEVYFYKKRVENFIESYKEIDERIIGNSDSAKAIKSFIVNASKTNSTVLLLGESGTGKTYIANNIHLCGERRNEAFVNINCSAIPKELIEAELFGYEEGAFTGAKKGGNPGKFEQANGGTIFLDEIADMSPQMQAKLLQVIQDKEIQRVGGQKNIPLDLKIITATNKSLEEEIINGGFWEDLFHRINVLTFTVPSLRERPDDIPLLVEHMIKKLANNHMLPQKSISKDAMQVLCEYRWPGNVRELENLLERLMNLVDGNVIKDNHMPFHLWKNENIIKQQDSVPPLDDLLEKVEKETIVNALQKTNNNRTKAAELLKVSRSNFYEKLRKYNID
;
A
#
# COMPACT_ATOMS: atom_id res chain seq x y z
N MET A 1 45.22 -9.54 26.91
CA MET A 1 44.98 -9.71 25.46
C MET A 1 43.50 -9.48 25.16
N ARG A 2 43.11 -8.21 25.02
CA ARG A 2 41.86 -7.78 24.38
C ARG A 2 42.24 -6.51 23.61
N SER A 3 42.86 -6.71 22.46
CA SER A 3 43.20 -5.66 21.49
C SER A 3 42.95 -6.29 20.13
N GLY A 4 41.84 -5.91 19.50
CA GLY A 4 41.46 -6.41 18.17
C GLY A 4 40.05 -7.01 18.03
N LEU A 5 39.06 -6.52 18.77
CA LEU A 5 37.66 -6.70 18.38
C LEU A 5 37.09 -5.31 18.10
N LEU A 6 36.53 -5.16 16.90
CA LEU A 6 35.72 -4.02 16.48
C LEU A 6 34.84 -3.52 17.63
N GLU A 7 34.69 -2.20 17.75
CA GLU A 7 33.69 -1.54 18.59
C GLU A 7 32.30 -2.14 18.29
N VAL A 8 31.91 -3.18 19.04
CA VAL A 8 30.53 -3.63 19.09
C VAL A 8 29.87 -2.71 20.09
N GLN A 9 29.38 -1.56 19.63
CA GLN A 9 28.37 -0.80 20.38
C GLN A 9 27.22 -1.76 20.69
N ILE A 10 27.03 -2.07 21.96
CA ILE A 10 25.97 -2.99 22.40
C ILE A 10 24.69 -2.17 22.50
N MET A 11 23.88 -2.21 21.43
CA MET A 11 22.54 -1.63 21.43
C MET A 11 21.68 -2.22 22.56
N ALA A 12 21.35 -1.42 23.58
CA ALA A 12 20.42 -1.81 24.65
C ALA A 12 18.98 -1.95 24.13
N ILE A 13 18.59 -1.12 23.15
CA ILE A 13 17.33 -1.21 22.40
C ILE A 13 17.69 -1.28 20.92
N TYR A 14 17.04 -2.17 20.17
CA TYR A 14 17.22 -2.33 18.73
C TYR A 14 15.88 -2.56 18.02
N SER A 15 15.91 -2.53 16.68
CA SER A 15 14.75 -2.85 15.83
C SER A 15 14.87 -4.27 15.31
N ASP A 16 13.88 -5.13 15.59
CA ASP A 16 13.87 -6.50 15.11
C ASP A 16 13.31 -6.57 13.69
N LEU A 17 14.21 -6.51 12.69
CA LEU A 17 13.88 -6.48 11.26
C LEU A 17 13.04 -7.67 10.77
N LYS A 18 12.95 -8.77 11.56
CA LYS A 18 12.07 -9.91 11.25
C LYS A 18 10.59 -9.62 11.50
N LYS A 19 10.26 -8.58 12.27
CA LYS A 19 8.88 -8.21 12.61
C LYS A 19 8.37 -7.12 11.68
N THR A 20 7.16 -7.27 11.18
CA THR A 20 6.57 -6.31 10.24
C THR A 20 6.07 -5.05 10.96
N CYS A 21 6.69 -3.89 10.71
CA CYS A 21 6.17 -2.61 11.16
C CYS A 21 4.87 -2.25 10.40
N LYS A 22 3.85 -1.76 11.12
CA LYS A 22 2.57 -1.31 10.53
C LYS A 22 2.46 0.22 10.40
N LYS A 23 3.58 0.95 10.53
CA LYS A 23 3.65 2.40 10.33
C LYS A 23 2.60 3.21 11.13
N CYS A 24 2.28 2.79 12.36
CA CYS A 24 1.37 3.56 13.22
C CYS A 24 2.02 4.86 13.77
N TYR A 25 3.34 5.00 13.61
CA TYR A 25 4.19 6.11 14.06
C TYR A 25 4.15 6.42 15.56
N SER A 26 3.55 5.57 16.40
CA SER A 26 3.45 5.81 17.86
C SER A 26 4.82 5.98 18.52
N CYS A 27 5.81 5.20 18.10
CA CYS A 27 7.17 5.31 18.61
C CYS A 27 7.84 6.64 18.23
N VAL A 28 7.57 7.18 17.03
CA VAL A 28 8.09 8.49 16.61
C VAL A 28 7.42 9.60 17.40
N ARG A 29 6.08 9.63 17.43
CA ARG A 29 5.30 10.71 18.05
C ARG A 29 5.66 10.99 19.50
N GLY A 30 6.05 9.97 20.26
CA GLY A 30 6.43 10.14 21.66
C GLY A 30 7.93 10.09 21.93
N CYS A 31 8.78 9.87 20.92
CA CYS A 31 10.22 9.97 21.10
C CYS A 31 10.58 11.38 21.62
N PRO A 32 11.39 11.53 22.67
CA PRO A 32 11.76 12.86 23.18
C PRO A 32 12.79 13.59 22.34
N VAL A 33 13.49 12.87 21.46
CA VAL A 33 14.68 13.35 20.76
C VAL A 33 14.65 12.97 19.27
N ASN A 34 13.49 12.55 18.75
CA ASN A 34 13.29 12.14 17.35
C ASN A 34 14.30 11.10 16.81
N ALA A 35 14.82 10.22 17.68
CA ALA A 35 15.83 9.21 17.35
C ALA A 35 15.28 7.99 16.59
N ILE A 36 14.19 8.13 15.84
CA ILE A 36 13.59 7.05 15.06
C ILE A 36 13.43 7.52 13.62
N ARG A 37 14.14 6.85 12.70
CA ARG A 37 14.06 7.09 11.26
C ARG A 37 13.18 6.07 10.55
N PHE A 38 12.87 6.32 9.29
CA PHE A 38 12.24 5.36 8.40
C PHE A 38 13.19 4.96 7.27
N GLU A 39 13.42 3.66 7.13
CA GLU A 39 14.23 3.06 6.06
C GLU A 39 13.49 1.79 5.58
N GLU A 40 13.35 1.63 4.25
CA GLU A 40 12.66 0.49 3.63
C GLU A 40 11.31 0.12 4.30
N ASP A 41 10.45 1.11 4.52
CA ASP A 41 9.13 0.94 5.17
C ASP A 41 9.16 0.49 6.64
N GLN A 42 10.32 0.47 7.29
CA GLN A 42 10.47 0.14 8.70
C GLN A 42 10.89 1.34 9.53
N ALA A 43 10.22 1.51 10.69
CA ALA A 43 10.71 2.41 11.72
C ALA A 43 11.97 1.81 12.33
N GLU A 44 13.09 2.51 12.29
CA GLU A 44 14.38 2.07 12.82
C GLU A 44 14.88 3.03 13.90
N LEU A 45 15.48 2.49 14.97
CA LEU A 45 16.06 3.29 16.05
C LEU A 45 17.48 3.72 15.67
N MET A 46 17.75 5.02 15.72
CA MET A 46 19.09 5.58 15.54
C MET A 46 19.83 5.53 16.87
N GLU A 47 20.77 4.60 17.01
CA GLU A 47 21.47 4.34 18.28
C GLU A 47 22.21 5.58 18.82
N ASP A 48 22.92 6.26 17.93
CA ASP A 48 23.73 7.41 18.29
C ASP A 48 22.91 8.54 18.89
N GLU A 49 21.65 8.67 18.48
CA GLU A 49 20.73 9.68 18.99
C GLU A 49 19.83 9.17 20.12
N CYS A 50 19.62 7.85 20.22
CA CYS A 50 18.75 7.29 21.24
C CYS A 50 19.28 7.57 22.66
N VAL A 51 18.40 8.08 23.52
CA VAL A 51 18.69 8.32 24.96
C VAL A 51 18.31 7.14 25.86
N GLN A 52 17.86 6.03 25.25
CA GLN A 52 17.53 4.76 25.91
C GLN A 52 16.40 4.86 26.94
N CYS A 53 15.46 5.80 26.76
CA CYS A 53 14.35 6.01 27.67
C CYS A 53 13.29 4.88 27.66
N GLY A 54 13.34 3.96 26.68
CA GLY A 54 12.44 2.82 26.59
C GLY A 54 11.04 3.10 26.04
N PHE A 55 10.67 4.37 25.82
CA PHE A 55 9.33 4.73 25.34
C PHE A 55 8.92 3.96 24.08
N CYS A 56 9.81 3.85 23.10
CA CYS A 56 9.53 3.19 21.83
C CYS A 56 9.26 1.68 21.96
N VAL A 57 9.85 1.00 22.95
CA VAL A 57 9.61 -0.41 23.25
C VAL A 57 8.19 -0.57 23.79
N ASN A 58 7.79 0.30 24.72
CA ASN A 58 6.52 0.22 25.41
C ASN A 58 5.30 0.51 24.53
N VAL A 59 5.42 1.45 23.58
CA VAL A 59 4.30 1.83 22.70
C VAL A 59 4.24 1.01 21.40
N CYS A 60 5.21 0.13 21.15
CA CYS A 60 5.26 -0.63 19.91
C CYS A 60 4.29 -1.81 19.95
N SER A 61 3.08 -1.63 19.40
CA SER A 61 2.07 -2.70 19.30
C SER A 61 2.51 -3.93 18.49
N GLN A 62 3.56 -3.80 17.67
CA GLN A 62 4.12 -4.88 16.86
C GLN A 62 5.33 -5.55 17.52
N ASN A 63 5.74 -5.10 18.71
CA ASN A 63 6.94 -5.56 19.41
C ASN A 63 8.22 -5.48 18.54
N ASN A 64 8.26 -4.55 17.58
CA ASN A 64 9.40 -4.33 16.68
C ASN A 64 10.58 -3.65 17.39
N LYS A 65 10.30 -2.83 18.40
CA LYS A 65 11.34 -2.21 19.24
C LYS A 65 11.59 -3.15 20.42
N VAL A 66 12.79 -3.72 20.47
CA VAL A 66 13.14 -4.79 21.40
C VAL A 66 14.31 -4.35 22.26
N MET A 67 14.25 -4.70 23.55
CA MET A 67 15.35 -4.51 24.48
C MET A 67 16.22 -5.78 24.52
N LYS A 68 17.55 -5.61 24.54
CA LYS A 68 18.50 -6.73 24.61
C LYS A 68 18.47 -7.37 26.00
N SER A 69 17.99 -8.60 26.09
CA SER A 69 17.90 -9.33 27.35
C SER A 69 19.23 -9.97 27.76
N ASP A 70 19.59 -9.83 29.05
CA ASP A 70 20.77 -10.47 29.66
C ASP A 70 20.44 -11.78 30.39
N ILE A 71 19.18 -12.23 30.36
CA ILE A 71 18.67 -13.38 31.12
C ILE A 71 19.57 -14.61 30.96
N LYS A 72 19.90 -15.01 29.73
CA LYS A 72 20.73 -16.21 29.46
C LYS A 72 22.13 -16.12 30.07
N SER A 73 22.72 -14.93 30.05
CA SER A 73 24.05 -14.69 30.64
C SER A 73 23.99 -14.74 32.16
N ILE A 74 22.92 -14.18 32.74
CA ILE A 74 22.66 -14.22 34.18
C ILE A 74 22.43 -15.66 34.65
N GLU A 75 21.59 -16.44 33.97
CA GLU A 75 21.36 -17.86 34.29
C GLU A 75 22.65 -18.68 34.25
N LYS A 76 23.53 -18.40 33.28
CA LYS A 76 24.85 -19.04 33.20
C LYS A 76 25.73 -18.64 34.40
N SER A 77 25.67 -17.39 34.83
CA SER A 77 26.38 -16.91 36.02
C SER A 77 25.88 -17.58 37.29
N LEU A 78 24.56 -17.64 37.49
CA LEU A 78 23.93 -18.24 38.66
C LEU A 78 24.26 -19.74 38.82
N LYS A 79 24.53 -20.44 37.71
CA LYS A 79 24.95 -21.86 37.71
C LYS A 79 26.46 -22.04 37.97
N ASN A 80 27.26 -20.98 37.89
CA ASN A 80 28.71 -21.06 38.03
C ASN A 80 29.13 -21.04 39.51
N ARG A 81 29.63 -22.17 40.02
CA ARG A 81 30.06 -22.30 41.42
C ARG A 81 31.40 -21.61 41.74
N HIS A 82 32.15 -21.16 40.75
CA HIS A 82 33.47 -20.54 40.94
C HIS A 82 33.43 -19.01 40.93
N VAL A 83 32.30 -18.40 40.58
CA VAL A 83 32.12 -16.95 40.51
C VAL A 83 30.88 -16.59 41.31
N SER A 84 31.04 -15.71 42.29
CA SER A 84 29.90 -15.28 43.10
C SER A 84 28.98 -14.35 42.30
N THR A 85 27.68 -14.63 42.24
CA THR A 85 26.72 -13.77 41.56
C THR A 85 25.99 -12.88 42.58
N ILE A 86 26.18 -11.57 42.46
CA ILE A 86 25.69 -10.56 43.39
C ILE A 86 24.56 -9.76 42.74
N ALA A 87 23.42 -9.64 43.42
CA ALA A 87 22.31 -8.78 42.99
C ALA A 87 22.40 -7.37 43.61
N LEU A 88 22.23 -6.35 42.78
CA LEU A 88 22.02 -4.95 43.18
C LEU A 88 20.58 -4.55 42.89
N LEU A 89 19.73 -4.62 43.91
CA LEU A 89 18.31 -4.33 43.79
C LEU A 89 18.06 -2.82 43.88
N ALA A 90 17.44 -2.23 42.86
CA ALA A 90 17.04 -0.83 42.86
C ALA A 90 15.95 -0.57 43.92
N PRO A 91 15.99 0.54 44.68
CA PRO A 91 15.01 0.84 45.73
C PRO A 91 13.56 0.94 45.22
N SER A 92 13.35 1.15 43.92
CA SER A 92 12.03 1.13 43.28
C SER A 92 11.38 -0.26 43.22
N PHE A 93 12.08 -1.34 43.63
CA PHE A 93 11.52 -2.70 43.61
C PHE A 93 10.24 -2.82 44.44
N VAL A 94 10.12 -2.02 45.50
CA VAL A 94 8.91 -1.96 46.34
C VAL A 94 7.67 -1.61 45.49
N ALA A 95 7.82 -0.76 44.48
CA ALA A 95 6.73 -0.42 43.56
C ALA A 95 6.39 -1.57 42.59
N SER A 96 7.30 -2.51 42.33
CA SER A 96 7.06 -3.66 41.44
C SER A 96 6.58 -4.92 42.19
N PHE A 97 6.92 -5.03 43.47
CA PHE A 97 6.62 -6.15 44.36
C PHE A 97 5.84 -5.70 45.61
N MET A 98 4.79 -4.89 45.41
CA MET A 98 4.10 -4.11 46.46
C MET A 98 3.49 -4.94 47.61
N ASP A 99 3.02 -6.15 47.32
CA ASP A 99 2.34 -7.01 48.31
C ASP A 99 3.35 -7.60 49.31
N HIS A 100 4.54 -7.94 48.83
CA HIS A 100 5.54 -8.68 49.61
C HIS A 100 6.99 -8.22 49.36
N PRO A 101 7.31 -6.92 49.48
CA PRO A 101 8.64 -6.41 49.19
C PRO A 101 9.72 -7.06 50.08
N ASN A 102 9.39 -7.35 51.34
CA ASN A 102 10.29 -7.99 52.31
C ASN A 102 10.66 -9.45 51.97
N LEU A 103 10.00 -10.07 50.99
CA LEU A 103 10.25 -11.47 50.60
C LEU A 103 11.11 -11.58 49.33
N VAL A 104 11.31 -10.47 48.60
CA VAL A 104 12.05 -10.45 47.32
C VAL A 104 13.49 -10.89 47.49
N VAL A 105 14.16 -10.50 48.58
CA VAL A 105 15.53 -10.93 48.88
C VAL A 105 15.61 -12.45 49.05
N GLY A 106 14.62 -13.05 49.73
CA GLY A 106 14.53 -14.50 49.88
C GLY A 106 14.33 -15.20 48.53
N ALA A 107 13.50 -14.63 47.66
CA ALA A 107 13.30 -15.11 46.29
C ALA A 107 14.58 -15.06 45.45
N LEU A 108 15.35 -13.96 45.53
CA LEU A 108 16.63 -13.81 44.85
C LEU A 108 17.68 -14.82 45.34
N LYS A 109 17.78 -15.02 46.65
CA LYS A 109 18.67 -16.06 47.22
C LYS A 109 18.25 -17.46 46.78
N ARG A 110 16.94 -17.73 46.71
CA ARG A 110 16.41 -19.00 46.18
C ARG A 110 16.71 -19.20 44.69
N LEU A 111 16.74 -18.12 43.91
CA LEU A 111 17.09 -18.16 42.49
C LEU A 111 18.59 -18.46 42.25
N GLY A 112 19.44 -18.20 43.25
CA GLY A 112 20.87 -18.55 43.21
C GLY A 112 21.82 -17.37 43.37
N PHE A 113 21.34 -16.17 43.72
CA PHE A 113 22.22 -15.06 44.07
C PHE A 113 22.86 -15.29 45.45
N ASP A 114 24.19 -15.16 45.54
CA ASP A 114 24.92 -15.38 46.80
C ASP A 114 24.70 -14.24 47.78
N LYS A 115 24.73 -13.01 47.25
CA LYS A 115 24.55 -11.77 48.01
C LYS A 115 23.55 -10.86 47.30
N VAL A 116 22.79 -10.10 48.08
CA VAL A 116 21.78 -9.17 47.59
C VAL A 116 21.96 -7.85 48.32
N TYR A 117 22.48 -6.84 47.63
CA TYR A 117 22.61 -5.48 48.15
C TYR A 117 21.48 -4.61 47.59
N GLU A 118 21.08 -3.61 48.38
CA GLU A 118 20.18 -2.55 47.92
C GLU A 118 20.99 -1.35 47.39
N VAL A 119 20.63 -0.84 46.21
CA VAL A 119 21.26 0.36 45.60
C VAL A 119 21.02 1.62 46.45
N ALA A 120 20.04 1.60 47.36
CA ALA A 120 19.81 2.64 48.37
C ALA A 120 21.07 2.96 49.21
N GLN A 121 21.98 2.00 49.36
CA GLN A 121 23.26 2.25 50.02
C GLN A 121 24.10 3.25 49.21
N GLY A 122 24.35 2.98 47.92
CA GLY A 122 25.08 3.94 47.07
C GLY A 122 24.32 5.25 46.91
N ALA A 123 23.00 5.22 46.96
CA ALA A 123 22.19 6.43 46.93
C ALA A 123 22.44 7.31 48.16
N SER A 124 22.63 6.72 49.34
CA SER A 124 23.03 7.49 50.54
C SER A 124 24.46 8.02 50.42
N MET A 125 25.38 7.29 49.79
CA MET A 125 26.75 7.78 49.53
C MET A 125 26.73 9.00 48.61
N VAL A 126 25.99 8.91 47.51
CA VAL A 126 25.80 9.97 46.51
C VAL A 126 25.09 11.18 47.12
N ALA A 127 24.06 10.97 47.94
CA ALA A 127 23.32 12.04 48.61
C ALA A 127 24.22 12.94 49.47
N ARG A 128 25.23 12.37 50.14
CA ARG A 128 26.19 13.16 50.93
C ARG A 128 27.03 14.09 50.06
N GLU A 129 27.42 13.66 48.86
CA GLU A 129 28.17 14.52 47.94
C GLU A 129 27.30 15.65 47.39
N TYR A 130 26.02 15.37 47.10
CA TYR A 130 25.06 16.44 46.77
C TYR A 130 24.82 17.41 47.94
N ALA A 131 24.79 16.92 49.18
CA ALA A 131 24.71 17.79 50.36
C ALA A 131 25.94 18.69 50.51
N LYS A 132 27.14 18.22 50.13
CA LYS A 132 28.35 19.06 50.08
C LYS A 132 28.25 20.10 48.96
N LEU A 133 27.89 19.67 47.75
CA LEU A 133 27.72 20.54 46.59
C LEU A 133 26.70 21.66 46.88
N TYR A 134 25.61 21.36 47.59
CA TYR A 134 24.60 22.34 47.99
C TYR A 134 25.12 23.40 48.99
N ARG A 135 26.08 23.04 49.85
CA ARG A 135 26.67 23.97 50.82
C ARG A 135 27.69 24.92 50.19
N GLU A 136 28.24 24.55 49.04
CA GLU A 136 29.14 25.41 48.27
C GLU A 136 28.35 26.49 47.51
N PRO A 137 28.96 27.64 47.18
CA PRO A 137 28.33 28.65 46.35
C PRO A 137 28.01 28.09 44.96
N ILE A 138 26.73 28.08 44.59
CA ILE A 138 26.25 27.71 43.26
C ILE A 138 26.16 28.99 42.41
N ASP A 139 26.96 29.08 41.35
CA ASP A 139 27.08 30.24 40.46
C ASP A 139 26.32 30.08 39.14
N LYS A 140 25.81 28.88 38.86
CA LYS A 140 25.00 28.53 37.68
C LYS A 140 23.99 27.42 38.01
N PRO A 141 22.97 27.17 37.17
CA PRO A 141 22.12 26.01 37.34
C PRO A 141 22.93 24.69 37.32
N VAL A 142 22.71 23.80 38.29
CA VAL A 142 23.40 22.51 38.36
C VAL A 142 22.37 21.38 38.35
N LEU A 143 22.48 20.49 37.36
CA LEU A 143 21.61 19.34 37.14
C LEU A 143 22.14 18.12 37.88
N THR A 144 21.28 17.43 38.62
CA THR A 144 21.65 16.13 39.19
C THR A 144 21.84 15.08 38.08
N SER A 145 22.81 14.19 38.28
CA SER A 145 23.25 13.14 37.35
C SER A 145 22.81 11.67 37.62
N PRO A 146 22.03 11.29 38.67
CA PRO A 146 21.68 9.88 38.88
C PRO A 146 20.83 9.24 37.77
N CYS A 147 20.14 10.06 36.97
CA CYS A 147 19.27 9.60 35.88
C CYS A 147 20.08 9.44 34.58
N PRO A 148 20.35 8.21 34.10
CA PRO A 148 21.13 8.00 32.89
C PRO A 148 20.50 8.60 31.63
N VAL A 149 19.16 8.74 31.58
CA VAL A 149 18.47 9.36 30.45
C VAL A 149 18.78 10.86 30.37
N ILE A 150 18.85 11.56 31.52
CA ILE A 150 19.23 12.98 31.57
C ILE A 150 20.65 13.17 31.05
N VAL A 151 21.60 12.36 31.54
CA VAL A 151 22.99 12.42 31.07
C VAL A 151 23.07 12.14 29.57
N ASN A 152 22.37 11.11 29.06
CA ASN A 152 22.32 10.81 27.63
C ASN A 152 21.72 11.97 26.81
N MET A 153 20.68 12.64 27.31
CA MET A 153 20.09 13.81 26.63
C MET A 153 21.10 14.96 26.54
N VAL A 154 21.79 15.27 27.63
CA VAL A 154 22.80 16.34 27.65
C VAL A 154 23.95 16.04 26.69
N GLU A 155 24.55 14.85 26.76
CA GLU A 155 25.69 14.49 25.92
C GLU A 155 25.37 14.44 24.42
N LYS A 156 24.17 13.98 24.05
CA LYS A 156 23.79 13.73 22.64
C LYS A 156 23.00 14.88 22.00
N HIS A 157 22.23 15.63 22.77
CA HIS A 157 21.26 16.60 22.25
C HIS A 157 21.43 18.01 22.80
N TYR A 158 21.96 18.18 24.00
CA TYR A 158 22.16 19.48 24.66
C TYR A 158 23.62 19.66 25.14
N PRO A 159 24.61 19.63 24.24
CA PRO A 159 26.03 19.64 24.63
C PRO A 159 26.46 20.92 25.36
N SER A 160 25.74 22.03 25.16
CA SER A 160 25.85 23.29 25.91
C SER A 160 25.64 23.12 27.42
N LEU A 161 24.91 22.07 27.83
CA LEU A 161 24.55 21.79 29.22
C LEU A 161 25.50 20.82 29.92
N ILE A 162 26.57 20.34 29.26
CA ILE A 162 27.52 19.39 29.87
C ILE A 162 28.11 19.95 31.16
N ASP A 163 28.52 21.22 31.15
CA ASP A 163 29.10 21.89 32.32
C ASP A 163 28.08 22.12 33.44
N HIS A 164 26.79 21.92 33.17
CA HIS A 164 25.72 22.03 34.17
C HIS A 164 25.45 20.69 34.87
N LEU A 165 25.97 19.55 34.38
CA LEU A 165 25.82 18.27 35.08
C LEU A 165 26.73 18.22 36.31
N ALA A 166 26.15 17.82 37.45
CA ALA A 166 26.92 17.61 38.68
C ALA A 166 27.98 16.51 38.48
N PRO A 167 29.25 16.72 38.85
CA PRO A 167 30.35 15.78 38.61
C PRO A 167 30.34 14.59 39.60
N ILE A 168 29.18 13.97 39.81
CA ILE A 168 28.92 12.93 40.80
C ILE A 168 28.45 11.66 40.07
N ILE A 169 29.04 10.50 40.38
CA ILE A 169 28.59 9.21 39.78
C ILE A 169 27.21 8.79 40.28
N SER A 170 26.55 7.88 39.56
CA SER A 170 25.24 7.39 39.98
C SER A 170 25.30 6.44 41.19
N PRO A 171 24.19 6.30 41.94
CA PRO A 171 24.07 5.35 43.04
C PRO A 171 24.44 3.91 42.69
N LEU A 172 24.13 3.48 41.47
CA LEU A 172 24.44 2.13 41.00
C LEU A 172 25.96 1.93 40.95
N VAL A 173 26.66 2.83 40.27
CA VAL A 173 28.11 2.75 40.09
C VAL A 173 28.82 2.88 41.44
N ALA A 174 28.34 3.75 42.33
CA ALA A 174 28.90 3.88 43.68
C ALA A 174 28.85 2.57 44.48
N VAL A 175 27.71 1.85 44.48
CA VAL A 175 27.64 0.52 45.15
C VAL A 175 28.52 -0.50 44.46
N ALA A 176 28.45 -0.56 43.13
CA ALA A 176 29.18 -1.55 42.35
C ALA A 176 30.70 -1.40 42.54
N ASP A 177 31.23 -0.19 42.41
CA ASP A 177 32.65 0.11 42.66
C ASP A 177 33.07 -0.21 44.10
N HIS A 178 32.18 0.03 45.07
CA HIS A 178 32.46 -0.32 46.47
C HIS A 178 32.59 -1.84 46.64
N ILE A 179 31.71 -2.62 46.03
CA ILE A 179 31.77 -4.08 46.03
C ILE A 179 33.04 -4.56 45.35
N ARG A 180 33.35 -4.06 44.15
CA ARG A 180 34.54 -4.45 43.41
C ARG A 180 35.84 -4.19 44.18
N LYS A 181 35.91 -3.08 44.92
CA LYS A 181 37.10 -2.72 45.73
C LYS A 181 37.25 -3.56 46.99
N ASN A 182 36.16 -4.06 47.57
CA ASN A 182 36.17 -4.68 48.91
C ASN A 182 35.94 -6.20 48.90
N GLU A 183 35.28 -6.75 47.88
CA GLU A 183 35.10 -8.19 47.73
C GLU A 183 36.35 -8.83 47.13
N ARG A 184 36.86 -9.87 47.79
CA ARG A 184 38.07 -10.61 47.37
C ARG A 184 37.78 -11.77 46.42
N VAL A 185 36.52 -12.17 46.30
CA VAL A 185 36.07 -13.30 45.47
C VAL A 185 35.71 -12.78 44.10
N SER A 186 36.10 -13.50 43.03
CA SER A 186 35.64 -13.19 41.67
C SER A 186 34.12 -13.19 41.66
N ASN A 187 33.52 -12.08 41.20
CA ASN A 187 32.08 -11.91 41.23
C ASN A 187 31.52 -11.40 39.90
N HIS A 188 30.25 -11.68 39.65
CA HIS A 188 29.44 -11.01 38.65
C HIS A 188 28.36 -10.19 39.35
N ILE A 189 28.23 -8.92 38.99
CA ILE A 189 27.28 -7.97 39.58
C ILE A 189 26.12 -7.77 38.61
N VAL A 190 24.92 -8.08 39.07
CA VAL A 190 23.66 -7.93 38.31
C VAL A 190 22.86 -6.79 38.91
N PHE A 191 22.66 -5.72 38.16
CA PHE A 191 21.69 -4.68 38.53
C PHE A 191 20.27 -5.15 38.22
N ILE A 192 19.36 -4.96 39.17
CA ILE A 192 17.94 -5.30 39.03
C ILE A 192 17.11 -4.03 39.25
N GLY A 193 16.47 -3.51 38.21
CA GLY A 193 15.75 -2.23 38.30
C GLY A 193 14.85 -1.90 37.11
N PRO A 194 14.17 -0.74 37.13
CA PRO A 194 13.11 -0.44 36.16
C PRO A 194 13.59 0.28 34.90
N CYS A 195 14.88 0.61 34.80
CA CYS A 195 15.41 1.54 33.78
C CYS A 195 16.29 0.82 32.76
N ILE A 196 15.88 0.88 31.48
CA ILE A 196 16.63 0.31 30.35
C ILE A 196 17.97 1.03 30.14
N ALA A 197 18.00 2.36 30.30
CA ALA A 197 19.20 3.16 30.06
C ALA A 197 20.38 2.81 31.00
N LYS A 198 20.15 2.04 32.07
CA LYS A 198 21.21 1.49 32.92
C LYS A 198 22.13 0.52 32.15
N LYS A 199 21.64 -0.18 31.12
CA LYS A 199 22.47 -1.02 30.24
C LYS A 199 23.58 -0.22 29.55
N THR A 200 23.24 0.95 29.04
CA THR A 200 24.25 1.83 28.43
C THR A 200 25.09 2.60 29.45
N GLU A 201 24.58 2.80 30.67
CA GLU A 201 25.38 3.45 31.72
C GLU A 201 26.57 2.58 32.15
N THR A 202 26.37 1.26 32.26
CA THR A 202 27.40 0.30 32.69
C THR A 202 28.54 0.13 31.68
N GLU A 203 28.34 0.60 30.45
CA GLU A 203 29.32 0.58 29.37
C GLU A 203 30.12 1.88 29.27
N ARG A 204 29.79 2.89 30.09
CA ARG A 204 30.52 4.17 30.10
C ARG A 204 31.89 3.99 30.74
N VAL A 205 32.87 4.77 30.28
CA VAL A 205 34.27 4.74 30.76
C VAL A 205 34.37 4.78 32.29
N TYR A 206 33.55 5.61 32.96
CA TYR A 206 33.60 5.74 34.41
C TYR A 206 32.97 4.58 35.20
N ALA A 207 32.22 3.70 34.53
CA ALA A 207 31.47 2.58 35.07
C ALA A 207 31.89 1.22 34.46
N GLU A 208 32.88 1.24 33.56
CA GLU A 208 33.33 0.06 32.82
C GLU A 208 33.88 -1.00 33.79
N GLY A 209 33.31 -2.20 33.74
CA GLY A 209 33.64 -3.31 34.63
C GLY A 209 33.01 -3.25 36.02
N SER A 210 32.28 -2.18 36.36
CA SER A 210 31.58 -2.06 37.65
C SER A 210 30.40 -3.02 37.74
N VAL A 211 29.56 -3.10 36.70
CA VAL A 211 28.35 -3.95 36.66
C VAL A 211 28.38 -4.80 35.38
N ASP A 212 28.10 -6.10 35.49
CA ASP A 212 28.21 -7.04 34.37
C ASP A 212 26.91 -7.21 33.59
N PHE A 213 25.76 -7.18 34.28
CA PHE A 213 24.46 -7.46 33.68
C PHE A 213 23.37 -6.54 34.23
N VAL A 214 22.36 -6.26 33.41
CA VAL A 214 21.17 -5.50 33.81
C VAL A 214 19.90 -6.31 33.54
N LEU A 215 19.11 -6.52 34.59
CA LEU A 215 17.86 -7.26 34.60
C LEU A 215 16.71 -6.32 34.97
N LEU A 216 15.67 -6.26 34.15
CA LEU A 216 14.47 -5.50 34.50
C LEU A 216 13.59 -6.26 35.50
N PHE A 217 12.67 -5.59 36.21
CA PHE A 217 11.78 -6.26 37.16
C PHE A 217 10.82 -7.24 36.45
N ASN A 218 10.31 -6.91 35.27
CA ASN A 218 9.47 -7.84 34.51
C ASN A 218 10.26 -9.05 34.01
N GLU A 219 11.53 -8.88 33.62
CA GLU A 219 12.42 -9.99 33.31
C GLU A 219 12.69 -10.87 34.55
N LEU A 220 12.85 -10.26 35.73
CA LEU A 220 13.00 -10.99 36.99
C LEU A 220 11.74 -11.77 37.37
N LYS A 221 10.54 -11.18 37.22
CA LYS A 221 9.27 -11.88 37.45
C LYS A 221 9.15 -13.12 36.56
N LYS A 222 9.50 -12.97 35.27
CA LYS A 222 9.55 -14.08 34.32
C LYS A 222 10.55 -15.17 34.76
N LEU A 223 11.74 -14.78 35.22
CA LEU A 223 12.72 -15.74 35.76
C LEU A 223 12.21 -16.49 36.99
N PHE A 224 11.49 -15.81 37.90
CA PHE A 224 10.85 -16.47 39.04
C PHE A 224 9.79 -17.47 38.60
N GLU A 225 8.96 -17.13 37.61
CA GLU A 225 7.96 -18.05 37.04
C GLU A 225 8.62 -19.29 36.41
N GLU A 226 9.64 -19.09 35.56
CA GLU A 226 10.37 -20.18 34.90
C GLU A 226 11.07 -21.13 35.89
N HIS A 227 11.50 -20.61 37.05
CA HIS A 227 12.12 -21.39 38.13
C HIS A 227 11.14 -21.84 39.22
N ASN A 228 9.84 -21.65 39.02
CA ASN A 228 8.78 -22.00 39.99
C ASN A 228 8.97 -21.36 41.38
N ILE A 229 9.48 -20.13 41.43
CA ILE A 229 9.69 -19.35 42.66
C ILE A 229 8.47 -18.47 42.90
N ASN A 230 7.65 -18.84 43.88
CA ASN A 230 6.55 -17.98 44.33
C ASN A 230 7.01 -17.08 45.48
N VAL A 231 7.16 -15.78 45.22
CA VAL A 231 7.63 -14.77 46.19
C VAL A 231 6.79 -14.77 47.47
N THR A 232 5.47 -15.01 47.40
CA THR A 232 4.58 -15.00 48.57
C THR A 232 4.89 -16.11 49.57
N LYS A 233 5.54 -17.18 49.11
CA LYS A 233 5.92 -18.35 49.92
C LYS A 233 7.39 -18.34 50.34
N MET A 234 8.14 -17.29 50.01
CA MET A 234 9.55 -17.20 50.35
C MET A 234 9.74 -16.76 51.80
N ASN A 235 10.85 -17.19 52.39
CA ASN A 235 11.25 -16.72 53.72
C ASN A 235 11.79 -15.29 53.64
N ARG A 236 11.57 -14.51 54.69
CA ARG A 236 12.24 -13.21 54.85
C ARG A 236 13.75 -13.42 54.91
N ALA A 237 14.48 -12.61 54.16
CA ALA A 237 15.93 -12.55 54.21
C ALA A 237 16.35 -11.07 54.24
N ALA A 238 17.41 -10.76 55.00
CA ALA A 238 17.98 -9.43 55.04
C ALA A 238 18.85 -9.18 53.80
N PHE A 239 18.90 -7.91 53.39
CA PHE A 239 19.91 -7.43 52.45
C PHE A 239 21.30 -7.54 53.06
N ASP A 240 22.28 -7.74 52.21
CA ASP A 240 23.68 -7.53 52.53
C ASP A 240 23.94 -6.01 52.59
N HIS A 241 24.68 -5.58 53.62
CA HIS A 241 24.93 -4.17 53.91
C HIS A 241 26.40 -3.90 54.23
N PHE A 242 26.92 -2.73 53.82
CA PHE A 242 28.27 -2.26 54.19
C PHE A 242 28.24 -1.31 55.39
N TYR A 243 27.10 -0.68 55.66
CA TYR A 243 26.86 0.18 56.82
C TYR A 243 25.37 0.16 57.20
N GLU A 244 25.08 0.44 58.46
CA GLU A 244 23.73 0.26 59.02
C GLU A 244 22.77 1.41 58.68
N GLU A 245 23.25 2.60 58.34
CA GLU A 245 22.38 3.72 57.97
C GLU A 245 21.97 3.64 56.49
N CYS A 246 20.70 3.80 56.12
CA CYS A 246 20.33 3.82 54.69
C CYS A 246 19.12 4.73 54.44
N ARG A 247 19.39 5.98 54.07
CA ARG A 247 18.36 6.98 53.73
C ARG A 247 18.01 6.99 52.25
N GLY A 248 18.79 6.28 51.43
CA GLY A 248 18.62 6.24 49.99
C GLY A 248 17.38 5.50 49.49
N GLN A 249 16.57 4.90 50.37
CA GLN A 249 15.37 4.15 49.97
C GLN A 249 14.27 5.04 49.37
N VAL A 250 14.28 6.34 49.67
CA VAL A 250 13.32 7.31 49.09
C VAL A 250 13.73 7.86 47.71
N PHE A 251 14.97 7.61 47.24
CA PHE A 251 15.46 8.06 45.93
C PHE A 251 14.57 7.76 44.72
N PRO A 252 13.80 6.65 44.66
CA PRO A 252 12.92 6.38 43.54
C PRO A 252 11.83 7.42 43.31
N VAL A 253 11.51 8.23 44.32
CA VAL A 253 10.47 9.25 44.28
C VAL A 253 11.11 10.62 44.01
N ALA A 254 10.45 11.49 43.24
CA ALA A 254 10.89 12.87 43.05
C ALA A 254 11.18 13.60 44.38
N GLY A 255 12.30 14.33 44.44
CA GLY A 255 12.79 14.97 45.66
C GLY A 255 13.40 13.99 46.68
N GLY A 256 13.40 12.69 46.37
CA GLY A 256 13.97 11.66 47.24
C GLY A 256 15.48 11.82 47.45
N LEU A 257 16.20 12.33 46.45
CA LEU A 257 17.62 12.68 46.58
C LEU A 257 17.79 13.77 47.63
N LEU A 258 17.04 14.86 47.53
CA LEU A 258 17.10 16.00 48.46
C LEU A 258 16.78 15.55 49.88
N LYS A 259 15.75 14.71 50.04
CA LYS A 259 15.39 14.15 51.35
C LYS A 259 16.49 13.28 51.94
N ALA A 260 17.13 12.43 51.13
CA ALA A 260 18.23 11.58 51.57
C ALA A 260 19.52 12.37 51.86
N ALA A 261 19.69 13.52 51.20
CA ALA A 261 20.76 14.48 51.43
C ALA A 261 20.49 15.42 52.62
N GLU A 262 19.34 15.29 53.29
CA GLU A 262 18.86 16.16 54.37
C GLU A 262 18.81 17.64 53.97
N ILE A 263 18.49 17.91 52.71
CA ILE A 263 18.34 19.26 52.24
C ILE A 263 16.87 19.69 52.40
N GLU A 264 16.66 20.82 53.05
CA GLU A 264 15.33 21.35 53.34
C GLU A 264 14.71 21.97 52.08
N THR A 265 13.56 21.43 51.68
CA THR A 265 12.79 21.85 50.51
C THR A 265 11.62 22.72 50.97
N ASP A 266 11.91 23.90 51.52
CA ASP A 266 10.91 24.94 51.74
C ASP A 266 10.55 25.60 50.39
N ILE A 267 9.29 25.98 50.20
CA ILE A 267 8.80 26.67 49.00
C ILE A 267 9.54 28.01 48.77
N LEU A 268 10.00 28.64 49.84
CA LEU A 268 10.76 29.89 49.82
C LEU A 268 12.26 29.68 49.50
N ASN A 269 12.73 28.43 49.45
CA ASN A 269 14.11 28.11 49.12
C ASN A 269 14.32 28.15 47.60
N ASN A 270 14.75 29.30 47.08
CA ASN A 270 15.04 29.48 45.65
C ASN A 270 16.35 28.82 45.18
N LYS A 271 17.10 28.15 46.07
CA LYS A 271 18.35 27.46 45.69
C LYS A 271 18.13 26.05 45.13
N ILE A 272 16.91 25.52 45.21
CA ILE A 272 16.59 24.14 44.80
C ILE A 272 15.28 24.06 44.06
N THR A 273 15.21 23.18 43.07
CA THR A 273 13.96 22.75 42.47
C THR A 273 13.99 21.26 42.11
N VAL A 274 12.80 20.65 42.03
CA VAL A 274 12.61 19.27 41.58
C VAL A 274 11.91 19.31 40.24
N VAL A 275 12.52 18.69 39.22
CA VAL A 275 12.01 18.59 37.86
C VAL A 275 11.84 17.13 37.52
N GLU A 276 10.61 16.72 37.19
CA GLU A 276 10.33 15.36 36.77
C GLU A 276 9.43 15.32 35.54
N GLY A 277 9.65 14.33 34.67
CA GLY A 277 8.84 14.12 33.47
C GLY A 277 9.43 14.74 32.21
N LYS A 278 9.14 14.10 31.08
CA LYS A 278 9.68 14.44 29.76
C LYS A 278 9.54 15.93 29.42
N LYS A 279 8.36 16.52 29.63
CA LYS A 279 8.03 17.87 29.15
C LYS A 279 8.79 18.92 29.96
N GLU A 280 8.72 18.81 31.27
CA GLU A 280 9.33 19.71 32.24
C GLU A 280 10.86 19.68 32.13
N VAL A 281 11.46 18.51 31.85
CA VAL A 281 12.89 18.36 31.56
C VAL A 281 13.30 19.16 30.32
N ILE A 282 12.57 19.02 29.21
CA ILE A 282 12.88 19.72 27.95
C ILE A 282 12.73 21.24 28.12
N GLU A 283 11.68 21.69 28.82
CA GLU A 283 11.46 23.11 29.12
C GLU A 283 12.58 23.66 30.00
N THR A 284 13.02 22.90 31.01
CA THR A 284 14.14 23.28 31.89
C THR A 284 15.43 23.43 31.10
N PHE A 285 15.77 22.47 30.24
CA PHE A 285 16.97 22.56 29.38
C PHE A 285 16.94 23.81 28.49
N ARG A 286 15.82 24.06 27.81
CA ARG A 286 15.65 25.27 26.98
C ARG A 286 15.79 26.55 27.82
N ALA A 287 15.31 26.57 29.06
CA ALA A 287 15.43 27.72 29.95
C ALA A 287 16.88 27.97 30.41
N ILE A 288 17.67 26.93 30.65
CA ILE A 288 19.11 27.04 30.96
C ILE A 288 19.86 27.59 29.74
N GLU A 289 19.65 27.01 28.54
CA GLU A 289 20.33 27.48 27.31
C GLU A 289 20.00 28.94 26.97
N GLN A 290 18.81 29.40 27.33
CA GLN A 290 18.37 30.79 27.15
C GLN A 290 18.83 31.74 28.27
N GLY A 291 19.54 31.23 29.29
CA GLY A 291 19.99 32.03 30.44
C GLY A 291 18.85 32.56 31.32
N LYS A 292 17.70 31.87 31.35
CA LYS A 292 16.49 32.31 32.07
C LYS A 292 16.34 31.76 33.48
N LEU A 293 17.22 30.83 33.89
CA LEU A 293 17.20 30.24 35.23
C LEU A 293 18.32 30.80 36.10
N GLU A 294 17.98 31.15 37.33
CA GLU A 294 18.93 31.58 38.35
C GLU A 294 19.81 30.41 38.82
N PRO A 295 20.99 30.68 39.39
CA PRO A 295 21.85 29.66 39.99
C PRO A 295 21.14 28.85 41.08
N MET A 296 20.99 27.54 40.84
CA MET A 296 20.30 26.62 41.75
C MET A 296 20.67 25.16 41.48
N LEU A 297 20.45 24.29 42.47
CA LEU A 297 20.54 22.85 42.30
C LEU A 297 19.19 22.29 41.82
N ILE A 298 19.20 21.53 40.72
CA ILE A 298 18.00 21.00 40.06
C ILE A 298 18.02 19.48 40.18
N ASP A 299 17.18 18.92 41.07
CA ASP A 299 16.95 17.48 41.15
C ASP A 299 16.09 17.04 39.97
N ILE A 300 16.71 16.45 38.95
CA ILE A 300 16.10 16.24 37.64
C ILE A 300 15.95 14.75 37.29
N LEU A 301 14.75 14.35 36.89
CA LEU A 301 14.39 12.98 36.53
C LEU A 301 13.57 12.96 35.23
N TYR A 302 13.97 12.12 34.27
CA TYR A 302 13.22 12.01 33.00
C TYR A 302 11.80 11.44 33.20
N CYS A 303 11.67 10.45 34.08
CA CYS A 303 10.39 9.85 34.49
C CYS A 303 9.84 10.58 35.73
N LYS A 304 8.56 10.36 36.06
CA LYS A 304 7.96 10.83 37.33
C LYS A 304 8.41 9.97 38.51
N GLY A 305 9.69 10.12 38.86
CA GLY A 305 10.41 9.17 39.70
C GLY A 305 10.85 7.91 38.94
N CYS A 306 11.79 7.15 39.51
CA CYS A 306 12.15 5.82 39.00
C CYS A 306 11.00 4.81 39.12
N ILE A 307 10.04 5.10 40.00
CA ILE A 307 8.80 4.32 40.14
C ILE A 307 7.89 4.41 38.91
N ASP A 308 8.10 5.40 38.03
CA ASP A 308 7.42 5.57 36.73
C ASP A 308 8.37 5.24 35.56
N GLY A 309 9.41 4.44 35.84
CA GLY A 309 10.38 3.99 34.84
C GLY A 309 9.74 3.13 33.75
N PRO A 310 10.46 2.91 32.63
CA PRO A 310 9.93 2.21 31.46
C PRO A 310 9.40 0.80 31.74
N ASP A 311 9.90 0.11 32.76
CA ASP A 311 9.44 -1.23 33.14
C ASP A 311 8.05 -1.26 33.84
N PHE A 312 7.47 -0.09 34.15
CA PHE A 312 6.15 0.03 34.79
C PHE A 312 5.01 0.38 33.83
N HIS A 313 5.24 0.40 32.51
CA HIS A 313 4.25 0.89 31.53
C HIS A 313 2.91 0.14 31.51
N ASN A 314 2.90 -1.14 31.89
CA ASN A 314 1.70 -1.97 31.94
C ASN A 314 1.22 -2.25 33.38
N ASP A 315 1.71 -1.47 34.36
CA ASP A 315 1.25 -1.60 35.75
C ASP A 315 -0.15 -0.99 35.90
N GLU A 316 -1.10 -1.78 36.39
CA GLU A 316 -2.48 -1.33 36.64
C GLU A 316 -2.55 -0.33 37.81
N ASN A 317 -1.52 -0.28 38.66
CA ASN A 317 -1.49 0.58 39.82
C ASN A 317 -1.13 2.02 39.47
N SER A 318 -1.92 2.95 40.04
CA SER A 318 -1.64 4.38 39.91
C SER A 318 -0.25 4.74 40.45
N LEU A 319 0.37 5.76 39.84
CA LEU A 319 1.67 6.28 40.29
C LEU A 319 1.64 6.72 41.77
N GLN A 320 0.52 7.29 42.22
CA GLN A 320 0.37 7.74 43.61
C GLN A 320 0.35 6.57 44.60
N TYR A 321 -0.28 5.45 44.22
CA TYR A 321 -0.25 4.25 45.04
C TYR A 321 1.17 3.69 45.16
N ARG A 322 1.89 3.56 44.05
CA ARG A 322 3.32 3.15 44.03
C ARG A 322 4.17 4.06 44.92
N LYS A 323 4.00 5.38 44.80
CA LYS A 323 4.69 6.39 45.63
C LYS A 323 4.41 6.18 47.12
N SER A 324 3.15 5.99 47.50
CA SER A 324 2.74 5.74 48.89
C SER A 324 3.45 4.50 49.48
N ARG A 325 3.46 3.40 48.73
CA ARG A 325 4.09 2.14 49.16
C ARG A 325 5.59 2.26 49.37
N VAL A 326 6.30 2.96 48.47
CA VAL A 326 7.74 3.23 48.63
C VAL A 326 8.02 4.09 49.87
N ILE A 327 7.22 5.14 50.09
CA ILE A 327 7.37 6.02 51.26
C ILE A 327 7.12 5.25 52.57
N GLU A 328 6.05 4.44 52.63
CA GLU A 328 5.72 3.61 53.79
C GLU A 328 6.85 2.63 54.12
N PHE A 329 7.38 1.95 53.10
CA PHE A 329 8.49 1.02 53.25
C PHE A 329 9.77 1.71 53.77
N ALA A 330 10.08 2.90 53.26
CA ALA A 330 11.23 3.68 53.69
C ALA A 330 11.07 4.18 55.14
N LYS A 331 9.88 4.68 55.52
CA LYS A 331 9.61 5.15 56.90
C LYS A 331 9.82 4.04 57.93
N HIS A 332 9.24 2.87 57.69
CA HIS A 332 9.36 1.74 58.60
C HIS A 332 10.81 1.22 58.71
N SER A 333 11.63 1.39 57.67
CA SER A 333 13.06 1.07 57.70
C SER A 333 13.88 2.09 58.50
N LEU A 334 13.49 3.37 58.48
CA LEU A 334 14.10 4.44 59.27
C LEU A 334 13.72 4.36 60.75
N GLU A 335 12.45 4.08 61.08
CA GLU A 335 11.96 3.97 62.46
C GLU A 335 12.55 2.79 63.24
N LYS A 336 12.94 1.71 62.55
CA LYS A 336 13.56 0.52 63.16
C LYS A 336 15.03 0.68 63.54
N ARG A 337 15.69 1.76 63.12
CA ARG A 337 17.11 2.03 63.35
C ARG A 337 17.20 3.26 64.27
N GLY A 338 17.52 3.05 65.55
CA GLY A 338 17.46 4.07 66.62
C GLY A 338 18.34 5.31 66.39
N SER A 339 18.14 6.32 67.24
CA SER A 339 18.58 7.72 67.08
C SER A 339 20.02 8.06 67.52
N GLU A 340 20.91 7.10 67.75
CA GLU A 340 22.33 7.36 68.02
C GLU A 340 23.16 6.83 66.85
N ILE A 341 23.78 7.76 66.11
CA ILE A 341 24.46 7.50 64.84
C ILE A 341 25.93 7.91 65.00
N ASP A 342 26.81 6.92 65.20
CA ASP A 342 28.24 7.11 64.96
C ASP A 342 28.51 7.10 63.46
N GLU A 343 29.32 8.05 62.99
CA GLU A 343 29.71 8.21 61.59
C GLU A 343 30.37 6.92 61.08
N PRO A 344 29.79 6.19 60.10
CA PRO A 344 30.37 4.92 59.70
C PRO A 344 31.72 5.15 59.04
N THR A 345 32.79 4.64 59.66
CA THR A 345 34.10 4.45 59.04
C THR A 345 33.98 3.45 57.88
N ILE A 346 33.52 3.92 56.72
CA ILE A 346 33.56 3.17 55.46
C ILE A 346 35.03 2.91 55.14
N LYS A 347 35.48 1.66 55.32
CA LYS A 347 36.80 1.22 54.85
C LYS A 347 36.85 1.34 53.33
N ASN A 348 37.97 1.82 52.78
CA ASN A 348 38.22 1.99 51.34
C ASN A 348 37.12 2.81 50.63
N ARG A 349 37.05 4.11 50.92
CA ARG A 349 36.09 5.03 50.28
C ARG A 349 36.24 4.99 48.75
N VAL A 350 35.11 4.86 48.07
CA VAL A 350 35.03 5.01 46.61
C VAL A 350 35.11 6.49 46.29
N GLU A 351 35.77 6.83 45.18
CA GLU A 351 35.78 8.19 44.65
C GLU A 351 34.46 8.43 43.91
N ILE A 352 33.60 9.25 44.51
CA ILE A 352 32.24 9.51 44.03
C ILE A 352 32.23 10.70 43.06
N THR A 353 33.11 11.68 43.25
CA THR A 353 33.30 12.82 42.36
C THR A 353 34.33 12.49 41.28
N LYS A 354 33.97 12.68 40.00
CA LYS A 354 34.88 12.42 38.86
C LYS A 354 34.82 13.61 37.90
N ASN A 355 35.89 14.39 37.79
CA ASN A 355 35.87 15.63 37.00
C ASN A 355 35.82 15.43 35.46
N SER A 356 35.99 14.20 34.95
CA SER A 356 36.19 13.93 33.52
C SER A 356 35.27 12.85 32.93
N HIS A 357 34.01 12.76 33.38
CA HIS A 357 33.17 11.59 33.06
C HIS A 357 32.01 11.82 32.08
N TYR A 358 31.83 13.04 31.56
CA TYR A 358 30.85 13.38 30.54
C TYR A 358 31.52 13.82 29.24
N GLU A 359 30.94 13.43 28.11
CA GLU A 359 31.51 13.69 26.78
C GLU A 359 30.46 14.23 25.82
N VAL A 360 30.83 15.18 24.96
CA VAL A 360 29.99 15.58 23.82
C VAL A 360 29.91 14.41 22.85
N ARG A 361 28.70 13.88 22.67
CA ARG A 361 28.39 12.75 21.77
C ARG A 361 27.37 13.12 20.70
N GLN A 362 27.06 14.40 20.55
CA GLN A 362 26.13 14.91 19.54
C GLN A 362 26.67 14.64 18.13
N LYS A 363 25.85 14.04 17.26
CA LYS A 363 26.15 13.91 15.83
C LYS A 363 25.76 15.17 15.07
N HIS A 364 26.65 15.64 14.21
CA HIS A 364 26.35 16.76 13.32
C HIS A 364 25.63 16.26 12.06
N ARG A 365 24.46 16.82 11.77
CA ARG A 365 23.71 16.57 10.53
C ARG A 365 23.66 17.86 9.70
N PRO A 366 23.67 17.75 8.36
CA PRO A 366 23.48 18.91 7.51
C PRO A 366 22.12 19.56 7.82
N LYS A 367 22.14 20.87 8.00
CA LYS A 367 20.92 21.67 8.15
C LYS A 367 20.54 22.23 6.78
N PRO A 368 19.29 22.05 6.33
CA PRO A 368 18.86 22.67 5.10
C PRO A 368 18.79 24.18 5.24
N ASP A 369 18.95 24.88 4.13
CA ASP A 369 18.60 26.30 4.03
C ASP A 369 17.06 26.49 3.97
N ASP A 370 16.62 27.74 4.10
CA ASP A 370 15.18 28.06 4.12
C ASP A 370 14.47 27.71 2.80
N GLN A 371 15.17 27.74 1.66
CA GLN A 371 14.60 27.38 0.37
C GLN A 371 14.34 25.88 0.27
N GLN A 372 15.31 25.07 0.70
CA GLN A 372 15.17 23.61 0.78
C GLN A 372 14.03 23.20 1.71
N VAL A 373 13.86 23.90 2.84
CA VAL A 373 12.71 23.69 3.75
C VAL A 373 11.40 24.01 3.02
N GLN A 374 11.34 25.12 2.29
CA GLN A 374 10.14 25.53 1.55
C GLN A 374 9.79 24.53 0.44
N ASP A 375 10.78 24.02 -0.29
CA ASP A 375 10.58 23.03 -1.36
C ASP A 375 10.00 21.72 -0.80
N ILE A 376 10.46 21.30 0.39
CA ILE A 376 9.94 20.12 1.09
C ILE A 376 8.51 20.37 1.59
N LEU A 377 8.22 21.57 2.12
CA LEU A 377 6.86 21.92 2.55
C LEU A 377 5.87 21.91 1.38
N ALA A 378 6.27 22.45 0.22
CA ALA A 378 5.46 22.47 -1.00
C ALA A 378 5.07 21.06 -1.48
N LYS A 379 5.98 20.08 -1.37
CA LYS A 379 5.66 18.66 -1.66
C LYS A 379 4.57 18.07 -0.77
N SER A 380 4.29 18.69 0.38
CA SER A 380 3.22 18.30 1.30
C SER A 380 2.02 19.26 1.28
N HIS A 381 1.85 19.98 0.17
CA HIS A 381 0.81 20.96 -0.11
C HIS A 381 0.81 22.15 0.86
N LYS A 382 1.99 22.58 1.33
CA LYS A 382 2.15 23.75 2.19
C LYS A 382 2.93 24.81 1.44
N TYR A 383 2.22 25.77 0.90
CA TYR A 383 2.79 26.84 0.07
C TYR A 383 2.96 28.12 0.86
N THR A 384 2.11 28.32 1.87
CA THR A 384 2.05 29.52 2.72
C THR A 384 2.23 29.17 4.19
N ARG A 385 2.41 30.20 5.03
CA ARG A 385 2.47 30.04 6.49
C ARG A 385 1.16 29.55 7.10
N GLU A 386 0.02 29.85 6.48
CA GLU A 386 -1.29 29.41 6.95
C GLU A 386 -1.47 27.89 6.76
N ASP A 387 -0.81 27.30 5.77
CA ASP A 387 -0.80 25.85 5.54
C ASP A 387 0.06 25.08 6.58
N GLU A 388 0.97 25.78 7.28
CA GLU A 388 1.81 25.22 8.34
C GLU A 388 1.02 25.02 9.65
N LEU A 389 0.12 24.04 9.69
CA LEU A 389 -0.77 23.78 10.84
C LEU A 389 -0.06 23.55 12.17
N ASN A 390 1.22 23.11 12.16
CA ASN A 390 2.02 22.84 13.36
C ASN A 390 1.30 21.98 14.42
N CYS A 391 0.49 21.03 13.98
CA CYS A 391 -0.43 20.29 14.86
C CYS A 391 0.23 19.17 15.69
N GLY A 392 1.52 18.89 15.52
CA GLY A 392 2.22 17.83 16.25
C GLY A 392 1.90 16.38 15.83
N ALA A 393 0.87 16.15 14.99
CA ALA A 393 0.35 14.80 14.72
C ALA A 393 1.36 13.86 14.02
N CYS A 394 2.35 14.41 13.33
CA CYS A 394 3.42 13.63 12.69
C CYS A 394 4.60 13.31 13.61
N GLY A 395 4.59 13.81 14.85
CA GLY A 395 5.66 13.64 15.85
C GLY A 395 6.67 14.79 15.94
N TYR A 396 6.49 15.84 15.13
CA TYR A 396 7.32 17.05 15.14
C TYR A 396 6.49 18.25 15.58
N GLU A 397 7.05 19.15 16.40
CA GLU A 397 6.32 20.30 16.96
C GLU A 397 5.87 21.26 15.85
N THR A 398 6.71 21.44 14.83
CA THR A 398 6.40 22.30 13.68
C THR A 398 6.53 21.59 12.33
N CYS A 399 5.79 22.07 11.33
CA CYS A 399 5.91 21.60 9.95
C CYS A 399 7.33 21.81 9.40
N ARG A 400 8.01 22.88 9.82
CA ARG A 400 9.40 23.17 9.44
C ARG A 400 10.40 22.21 10.07
N GLU A 401 10.25 21.91 11.36
CA GLU A 401 11.06 20.88 12.02
C GLU A 401 10.91 19.53 11.32
N LYS A 402 9.67 19.16 10.95
CA LYS A 402 9.43 17.97 10.12
C LYS A 402 10.16 18.07 8.79
N ALA A 403 10.09 19.20 8.09
CA ALA A 403 10.76 19.38 6.79
C ALA A 403 12.28 19.23 6.90
N VAL A 404 12.89 19.74 7.97
CA VAL A 404 14.30 19.52 8.30
C VAL A 404 14.59 18.03 8.50
N ALA A 405 13.74 17.32 9.24
CA ALA A 405 13.90 15.88 9.45
C ALA A 405 13.73 15.06 8.16
N VAL A 406 12.85 15.49 7.24
CA VAL A 406 12.72 14.89 5.90
C VAL A 406 13.98 15.10 5.07
N TYR A 407 14.54 16.31 5.08
CA TYR A 407 15.81 16.61 4.41
C TYR A 407 16.95 15.72 4.93
N GLN A 408 16.98 15.47 6.24
CA GLN A 408 17.99 14.66 6.91
C GLN A 408 17.76 13.14 6.78
N GLY A 409 16.73 12.71 6.05
CA GLY A 409 16.39 11.28 5.88
C GLY A 409 15.88 10.60 7.15
N ILE A 410 15.35 11.36 8.10
CA ILE A 410 14.78 10.84 9.36
C ILE A 410 13.27 10.67 9.23
N ALA A 411 12.60 11.59 8.53
CA ALA A 411 11.14 11.62 8.40
C ALA A 411 10.67 11.43 6.95
N GLU A 412 9.40 11.03 6.81
CA GLU A 412 8.73 10.88 5.52
C GLU A 412 7.58 11.90 5.34
N PHE A 413 7.30 12.29 4.10
CA PHE A 413 6.18 13.19 3.77
C PHE A 413 4.84 12.59 4.21
N GLN A 414 4.69 11.29 3.99
CA GLN A 414 3.52 10.47 4.29
C GLN A 414 3.17 10.44 5.77
N MET A 415 4.06 10.84 6.68
CA MET A 415 3.71 10.99 8.11
C MET A 415 2.73 12.14 8.38
N CYS A 416 2.46 13.02 7.41
CA CYS A 416 1.51 14.12 7.56
C CYS A 416 0.09 13.63 7.22
N LEU A 417 -0.74 13.44 8.25
CA LEU A 417 -2.12 12.99 8.09
C LEU A 417 -2.96 13.92 7.20
N PRO A 418 -2.96 15.25 7.37
CA PRO A 418 -3.71 16.15 6.47
C PRO A 418 -3.31 16.01 5.00
N TYR A 419 -2.01 15.88 4.72
CA TYR A 419 -1.50 15.65 3.37
C TYR A 419 -2.02 14.33 2.79
N LEU A 420 -1.90 13.23 3.54
CA LEU A 420 -2.41 11.92 3.11
C LEU A 420 -3.91 11.92 2.83
N LEU A 421 -4.71 12.61 3.66
CA LEU A 421 -6.14 12.75 3.45
C LEU A 421 -6.43 13.52 2.16
N SER A 422 -5.76 14.66 1.94
CA SER A 422 -5.93 15.46 0.72
C SER A 422 -5.57 14.67 -0.55
N GLU A 423 -4.51 13.86 -0.51
CA GLU A 423 -4.12 13.00 -1.63
C GLU A 423 -5.19 11.95 -1.93
N LYS A 424 -5.76 11.34 -0.89
CA LYS A 424 -6.81 10.32 -1.05
C LYS A 424 -8.13 10.92 -1.52
N GLU A 425 -8.48 12.11 -1.05
CA GLU A 425 -9.66 12.83 -1.52
C GLU A 425 -9.55 13.21 -3.00
N ASN A 426 -8.39 13.70 -3.44
CA ASN A 426 -8.11 14.00 -4.85
C ASN A 426 -8.19 12.75 -5.73
N GLU A 427 -7.61 11.63 -5.28
CA GLU A 427 -7.67 10.36 -5.98
C GLU A 427 -9.12 9.86 -6.14
N VAL A 428 -9.90 9.91 -5.05
CA VAL A 428 -11.33 9.54 -5.06
C VAL A 428 -12.13 10.45 -5.99
N TYR A 429 -11.89 11.76 -5.94
CA TYR A 429 -12.54 12.73 -6.82
C TYR A 429 -12.24 12.45 -8.29
N PHE A 430 -10.97 12.16 -8.63
CA PHE A 430 -10.55 11.79 -9.98
C PHE A 430 -11.30 10.56 -10.51
N TYR A 431 -11.34 9.48 -9.73
CA TYR A 431 -12.06 8.26 -10.13
C TYR A 431 -13.56 8.48 -10.25
N LYS A 432 -14.17 9.24 -9.34
CA LYS A 432 -15.60 9.57 -9.39
C LYS A 432 -15.94 10.31 -10.69
N LYS A 433 -15.17 11.35 -11.04
CA LYS A 433 -15.36 12.12 -12.27
C LYS A 433 -15.18 11.25 -13.52
N ARG A 434 -14.23 10.31 -13.50
CA ARG A 434 -14.01 9.35 -14.59
C ARG A 434 -15.22 8.41 -14.80
N VAL A 435 -15.86 7.97 -13.71
CA VAL A 435 -17.07 7.13 -13.75
C VAL A 435 -18.27 7.93 -14.24
N GLU A 436 -18.47 9.17 -13.76
CA GLU A 436 -19.55 10.05 -14.22
C GLU A 436 -19.47 10.28 -15.74
N ASN A 437 -18.29 10.64 -16.24
CA ASN A 437 -18.03 10.79 -17.68
C ASN A 437 -18.18 9.47 -18.46
N PHE A 438 -18.06 8.30 -17.83
CA PHE A 438 -18.31 7.01 -18.48
C PHE A 438 -19.80 6.75 -18.63
N ILE A 439 -20.58 7.03 -17.59
CA ILE A 439 -22.03 6.83 -17.60
C ILE A 439 -22.69 7.74 -18.64
N GLU A 440 -22.24 9.00 -18.75
CA GLU A 440 -22.79 9.95 -19.73
C GLU A 440 -22.54 9.51 -21.18
N SER A 441 -21.29 9.17 -21.54
CA SER A 441 -20.98 8.67 -22.89
C SER A 441 -21.68 7.35 -23.20
N TYR A 442 -21.86 6.47 -22.22
CA TYR A 442 -22.57 5.20 -22.41
C TYR A 442 -24.06 5.42 -22.73
N LYS A 443 -24.71 6.41 -22.09
CA LYS A 443 -26.11 6.77 -22.40
C LYS A 443 -26.28 7.26 -23.84
N GLU A 444 -25.39 8.13 -24.31
CA GLU A 444 -25.43 8.63 -25.70
C GLU A 444 -25.28 7.50 -26.73
N ILE A 445 -24.49 6.47 -26.42
CA ILE A 445 -24.28 5.31 -27.29
C ILE A 445 -25.45 4.33 -27.21
N ASP A 446 -26.08 4.18 -26.05
CA ASP A 446 -27.23 3.29 -25.87
C ASP A 446 -28.40 3.68 -26.80
N GLU A 447 -28.57 4.98 -27.07
CA GLU A 447 -29.54 5.49 -28.03
C GLU A 447 -29.14 5.25 -29.50
N ARG A 448 -27.85 5.11 -29.80
CA ARG A 448 -27.31 5.03 -31.19
C ARG A 448 -27.02 3.60 -31.65
N ILE A 449 -26.61 2.69 -30.76
CA ILE A 449 -26.34 1.29 -31.09
C ILE A 449 -27.57 0.46 -30.75
N ILE A 450 -28.25 -0.04 -31.78
CA ILE A 450 -29.45 -0.86 -31.63
C ILE A 450 -29.06 -2.29 -31.26
N GLY A 451 -29.64 -2.80 -30.17
CA GLY A 451 -29.40 -4.15 -29.66
C GLY A 451 -29.25 -4.18 -28.14
N ASN A 452 -29.68 -5.30 -27.56
CA ASN A 452 -29.66 -5.55 -26.11
C ASN A 452 -28.93 -6.85 -25.74
N SER A 453 -28.45 -7.61 -26.74
CA SER A 453 -27.62 -8.79 -26.52
C SER A 453 -26.33 -8.43 -25.77
N ASP A 454 -25.68 -9.43 -25.16
CA ASP A 454 -24.38 -9.22 -24.51
C ASP A 454 -23.31 -8.80 -25.52
N SER A 455 -23.41 -9.28 -26.77
CA SER A 455 -22.63 -8.83 -27.92
C SER A 455 -22.84 -7.34 -28.21
N ALA A 456 -24.08 -6.84 -28.18
CA ALA A 456 -24.37 -5.42 -28.35
C ALA A 456 -23.80 -4.57 -27.19
N LYS A 457 -23.92 -5.03 -25.93
CA LYS A 457 -23.31 -4.35 -24.77
C LYS A 457 -21.78 -4.30 -24.88
N ALA A 458 -21.15 -5.37 -25.36
CA ALA A 458 -19.72 -5.41 -25.62
C ALA A 458 -19.32 -4.36 -26.66
N ILE A 459 -20.04 -4.25 -27.78
CA ILE A 459 -19.84 -3.20 -28.79
C ILE A 459 -19.98 -1.80 -28.17
N LYS A 460 -21.06 -1.54 -27.40
CA LYS A 460 -21.31 -0.25 -26.74
C LYS A 460 -20.16 0.14 -25.80
N SER A 461 -19.74 -0.78 -24.94
CA SER A 461 -18.63 -0.55 -23.99
C SER A 461 -17.29 -0.32 -24.70
N PHE A 462 -17.03 -1.05 -25.79
CA PHE A 462 -15.82 -0.87 -26.58
C PHE A 462 -15.79 0.52 -27.22
N ILE A 463 -16.90 0.98 -27.79
CA ILE A 463 -16.99 2.31 -28.40
C ILE A 463 -16.69 3.41 -27.37
N VAL A 464 -17.27 3.34 -26.15
CA VAL A 464 -16.99 4.32 -25.08
C VAL A 464 -15.51 4.34 -24.71
N ASN A 465 -14.91 3.15 -24.55
CA ASN A 465 -13.51 3.05 -24.13
C ASN A 465 -12.56 3.51 -25.24
N ALA A 466 -12.84 3.10 -26.47
CA ALA A 466 -12.07 3.47 -27.63
C ALA A 466 -12.15 4.98 -27.88
N SER A 467 -13.33 5.61 -27.73
CA SER A 467 -13.52 7.04 -28.03
C SER A 467 -12.70 7.98 -27.14
N LYS A 468 -12.40 7.57 -25.90
CA LYS A 468 -11.67 8.35 -24.88
C LYS A 468 -10.15 8.37 -25.03
N THR A 469 -9.59 7.62 -25.96
CA THR A 469 -8.14 7.53 -26.17
C THR A 469 -7.77 7.92 -27.59
N ASN A 470 -6.52 8.34 -27.79
CA ASN A 470 -5.95 8.59 -29.11
C ASN A 470 -5.23 7.37 -29.70
N SER A 471 -5.33 6.21 -29.03
CA SER A 471 -4.76 4.96 -29.49
C SER A 471 -5.38 4.50 -30.81
N THR A 472 -4.57 3.83 -31.63
CA THR A 472 -5.04 3.20 -32.88
C THR A 472 -6.05 2.10 -32.56
N VAL A 473 -7.14 2.07 -33.32
CA VAL A 473 -8.20 1.07 -33.16
C VAL A 473 -8.18 0.12 -34.36
N LEU A 474 -8.29 -1.18 -34.11
CA LEU A 474 -8.42 -2.23 -35.13
C LEU A 474 -9.76 -2.96 -34.97
N LEU A 475 -10.60 -2.90 -36.00
CA LEU A 475 -11.90 -3.58 -36.06
C LEU A 475 -11.79 -4.82 -36.96
N LEU A 476 -11.90 -5.99 -36.35
CA LEU A 476 -11.93 -7.27 -37.06
C LEU A 476 -13.38 -7.72 -37.26
N GLY A 477 -13.66 -8.50 -38.29
CA GLY A 477 -14.95 -9.17 -38.45
C GLY A 477 -15.40 -9.26 -39.90
N GLU A 478 -16.40 -10.11 -40.16
CA GLU A 478 -16.89 -10.39 -41.51
C GLU A 478 -17.37 -9.13 -42.25
N SER A 479 -17.47 -9.22 -43.58
CA SER A 479 -18.07 -8.13 -44.37
C SER A 479 -19.54 -7.95 -43.99
N GLY A 480 -19.97 -6.69 -43.91
CA GLY A 480 -21.37 -6.35 -43.61
C GLY A 480 -21.78 -6.41 -42.13
N THR A 481 -20.86 -6.59 -41.18
CA THR A 481 -21.19 -6.61 -39.72
C THR A 481 -21.43 -5.22 -39.09
N GLY A 482 -21.04 -4.14 -39.79
CA GLY A 482 -21.20 -2.76 -39.32
C GLY A 482 -19.90 -2.09 -38.81
N LYS A 483 -18.71 -2.57 -39.21
CA LYS A 483 -17.41 -1.98 -38.82
C LYS A 483 -17.34 -0.47 -39.05
N THR A 484 -17.78 0.01 -40.22
CA THR A 484 -17.86 1.45 -40.53
C THR A 484 -18.77 2.22 -39.58
N TYR A 485 -19.90 1.63 -39.16
CA TYR A 485 -20.83 2.24 -38.20
C TYR A 485 -20.21 2.36 -36.81
N ILE A 486 -19.48 1.33 -36.37
CA ILE A 486 -18.74 1.34 -35.10
C ILE A 486 -17.65 2.41 -35.14
N ALA A 487 -16.84 2.46 -36.22
CA ALA A 487 -15.79 3.48 -36.39
C ALA A 487 -16.33 4.91 -36.31
N ASN A 488 -17.46 5.18 -36.98
CA ASN A 488 -18.11 6.48 -36.93
C ASN A 488 -18.58 6.82 -35.51
N ASN A 489 -19.17 5.87 -34.78
CA ASN A 489 -19.59 6.11 -33.40
C ASN A 489 -18.41 6.34 -32.44
N ILE A 490 -17.25 5.69 -32.67
CA ILE A 490 -16.02 5.97 -31.91
C ILE A 490 -15.58 7.43 -32.10
N HIS A 491 -15.70 7.97 -33.32
CA HIS A 491 -15.41 9.37 -33.61
C HIS A 491 -16.42 10.32 -32.94
N LEU A 492 -17.73 10.05 -33.12
CA LEU A 492 -18.80 10.91 -32.58
C LEU A 492 -18.83 10.97 -31.05
N CYS A 493 -18.32 9.96 -30.36
CA CYS A 493 -18.26 9.90 -28.89
C CYS A 493 -16.88 10.31 -28.34
N GLY A 494 -15.96 10.72 -29.22
CA GLY A 494 -14.60 11.14 -28.84
C GLY A 494 -14.46 12.65 -28.73
N GLU A 495 -13.28 13.12 -28.32
CA GLU A 495 -12.96 14.55 -28.21
C GLU A 495 -13.01 15.27 -29.58
N ARG A 496 -12.71 14.55 -30.67
CA ARG A 496 -12.67 15.05 -32.05
C ARG A 496 -14.02 15.01 -32.78
N ARG A 497 -15.15 14.89 -32.07
CA ARG A 497 -16.49 14.67 -32.68
C ARG A 497 -16.99 15.76 -33.64
N ASN A 498 -16.44 16.97 -33.54
CA ASN A 498 -16.80 18.11 -34.39
C ASN A 498 -15.83 18.30 -35.57
N GLU A 499 -14.78 17.47 -35.64
CA GLU A 499 -13.72 17.55 -36.64
C GLU A 499 -13.99 16.59 -37.80
N ALA A 500 -13.14 16.60 -38.83
CA ALA A 500 -13.32 15.77 -40.01
C ALA A 500 -13.27 14.25 -39.67
N PHE A 501 -14.26 13.50 -40.17
CA PHE A 501 -14.22 12.03 -40.25
C PHE A 501 -13.99 11.61 -41.69
N VAL A 502 -12.77 11.16 -42.00
CA VAL A 502 -12.38 10.75 -43.36
C VAL A 502 -12.41 9.23 -43.46
N ASN A 503 -13.37 8.71 -44.22
CA ASN A 503 -13.54 7.28 -44.47
C ASN A 503 -12.98 6.89 -45.84
N ILE A 504 -12.13 5.86 -45.88
CA ILE A 504 -11.48 5.36 -47.07
C ILE A 504 -11.53 3.84 -47.08
N ASN A 505 -12.00 3.26 -48.18
CA ASN A 505 -11.90 1.83 -48.42
C ASN A 505 -10.70 1.55 -49.33
N CYS A 506 -9.71 0.84 -48.79
CA CYS A 506 -8.42 0.60 -49.46
C CYS A 506 -8.56 -0.37 -50.64
N SER A 507 -9.57 -1.24 -50.64
CA SER A 507 -9.84 -2.19 -51.73
C SER A 507 -10.50 -1.53 -52.95
N ALA A 508 -11.15 -0.37 -52.78
CA ALA A 508 -11.92 0.30 -53.82
C ALA A 508 -11.08 1.22 -54.73
N ILE A 509 -9.84 1.53 -54.34
CA ILE A 509 -8.97 2.45 -55.06
C ILE A 509 -7.95 1.66 -55.89
N PRO A 510 -7.76 1.96 -57.19
CA PRO A 510 -6.72 1.34 -58.00
C PRO A 510 -5.33 1.50 -57.36
N LYS A 511 -4.49 0.46 -57.45
CA LYS A 511 -3.18 0.41 -56.80
C LYS A 511 -2.25 1.55 -57.26
N GLU A 512 -2.44 2.05 -58.47
CA GLU A 512 -1.66 3.13 -59.06
C GLU A 512 -2.06 4.51 -58.50
N LEU A 513 -3.24 4.65 -57.91
CA LEU A 513 -3.79 5.92 -57.43
C LEU A 513 -3.88 6.02 -55.91
N ILE A 514 -3.83 4.89 -55.19
CA ILE A 514 -3.99 4.86 -53.73
C ILE A 514 -2.96 5.72 -52.99
N GLU A 515 -1.73 5.79 -53.50
CA GLU A 515 -0.66 6.59 -52.92
C GLU A 515 -0.97 8.09 -53.02
N ALA A 516 -1.37 8.56 -54.21
CA ALA A 516 -1.72 9.95 -54.46
C ALA A 516 -3.00 10.37 -53.70
N GLU A 517 -3.98 9.47 -53.54
CA GLU A 517 -5.19 9.73 -52.76
C GLU A 517 -4.90 9.82 -51.25
N LEU A 518 -4.12 8.89 -50.69
CA LEU A 518 -3.84 8.87 -49.24
C LEU A 518 -2.90 10.00 -48.81
N PHE A 519 -1.79 10.17 -49.53
CA PHE A 519 -0.69 11.07 -49.13
C PHE A 519 -0.70 12.41 -49.86
N GLY A 520 -1.48 12.55 -50.93
CA GLY A 520 -1.48 13.76 -51.75
C GLY A 520 -0.28 13.84 -52.69
N TYR A 521 -0.27 14.84 -53.55
CA TYR A 521 0.81 15.04 -54.52
C TYR A 521 1.09 16.52 -54.76
N GLU A 522 2.35 16.82 -55.09
CA GLU A 522 2.79 18.15 -55.51
C GLU A 522 2.60 18.35 -57.02
N GLU A 523 2.61 19.61 -57.46
CA GLU A 523 2.52 19.94 -58.89
C GLU A 523 3.67 19.28 -59.66
N GLY A 524 3.33 18.57 -60.75
CA GLY A 524 4.31 17.87 -61.59
C GLY A 524 4.75 16.49 -61.11
N ALA A 525 4.14 15.93 -60.05
CA ALA A 525 4.50 14.60 -59.54
C ALA A 525 4.32 13.45 -60.54
N PHE A 526 3.34 13.54 -61.45
CA PHE A 526 3.10 12.57 -62.53
C PHE A 526 2.34 13.21 -63.71
N THR A 527 2.30 12.54 -64.86
CA THR A 527 1.55 12.98 -66.06
C THR A 527 0.05 13.04 -65.77
N GLY A 528 -0.51 14.25 -65.65
CA GLY A 528 -1.92 14.48 -65.28
C GLY A 528 -2.14 15.13 -63.91
N ALA A 529 -1.07 15.44 -63.17
CA ALA A 529 -1.17 16.19 -61.91
C ALA A 529 -1.78 17.58 -62.12
N LYS A 530 -2.75 17.96 -61.28
CA LYS A 530 -3.37 19.29 -61.30
C LYS A 530 -2.34 20.38 -60.93
N LYS A 531 -2.44 21.56 -61.56
CA LYS A 531 -1.72 22.77 -61.12
C LYS A 531 -2.08 23.09 -59.67
N GLY A 532 -1.07 23.28 -58.82
CA GLY A 532 -1.24 23.49 -57.37
C GLY A 532 -1.27 22.23 -56.50
N GLY A 533 -1.14 21.02 -57.05
CA GLY A 533 -1.15 19.76 -56.30
C GLY A 533 -2.52 19.37 -55.75
N ASN A 534 -2.57 18.34 -54.89
CA ASN A 534 -3.79 17.92 -54.19
C ASN A 534 -3.45 17.42 -52.76
N PRO A 535 -4.10 17.95 -51.70
CA PRO A 535 -3.90 17.43 -50.35
C PRO A 535 -4.45 16.01 -50.23
N GLY A 536 -3.65 15.12 -49.63
CA GLY A 536 -4.03 13.74 -49.38
C GLY A 536 -5.12 13.59 -48.33
N LYS A 537 -5.69 12.40 -48.22
CA LYS A 537 -6.71 12.09 -47.22
C LYS A 537 -6.21 12.18 -45.78
N PHE A 538 -4.93 11.89 -45.54
CA PHE A 538 -4.33 12.11 -44.21
C PHE A 538 -4.31 13.60 -43.82
N GLU A 539 -3.99 14.49 -44.75
CA GLU A 539 -4.05 15.94 -44.51
C GLU A 539 -5.49 16.40 -44.30
N GLN A 540 -6.44 15.88 -45.08
CA GLN A 540 -7.87 16.19 -44.93
C GLN A 540 -8.43 15.73 -43.57
N ALA A 541 -7.84 14.70 -42.96
CA ALA A 541 -8.22 14.17 -41.66
C ALA A 541 -7.45 14.80 -40.49
N ASN A 542 -6.54 15.73 -40.75
CA ASN A 542 -5.72 16.36 -39.71
C ASN A 542 -6.61 17.14 -38.73
N GLY A 543 -6.37 16.98 -37.43
CA GLY A 543 -7.25 17.45 -36.34
C GLY A 543 -8.43 16.51 -36.05
N GLY A 544 -8.73 15.55 -36.94
CA GLY A 544 -9.91 14.68 -36.90
C GLY A 544 -9.60 13.19 -36.76
N THR A 545 -10.40 12.36 -37.44
CA THR A 545 -10.27 10.89 -37.44
C THR A 545 -10.21 10.37 -38.88
N ILE A 546 -9.24 9.49 -39.16
CA ILE A 546 -9.19 8.72 -40.39
C ILE A 546 -9.63 7.28 -40.13
N PHE A 547 -10.53 6.76 -40.97
CA PHE A 547 -10.96 5.37 -40.97
C PHE A 547 -10.49 4.68 -42.25
N LEU A 548 -9.65 3.67 -42.08
CA LEU A 548 -9.08 2.84 -43.15
C LEU A 548 -9.77 1.47 -43.16
N ASP A 549 -10.73 1.28 -44.06
CA ASP A 549 -11.44 0.02 -44.24
C ASP A 549 -10.68 -0.90 -45.20
N GLU A 550 -10.78 -2.22 -44.96
CA GLU A 550 -10.05 -3.28 -45.66
C GLU A 550 -8.52 -3.04 -45.75
N ILE A 551 -7.89 -2.72 -44.60
CA ILE A 551 -6.44 -2.39 -44.52
C ILE A 551 -5.53 -3.54 -45.00
N ALA A 552 -5.99 -4.80 -44.92
CA ALA A 552 -5.25 -5.96 -45.37
C ALA A 552 -5.04 -6.01 -46.90
N ASP A 553 -5.80 -5.23 -47.68
CA ASP A 553 -5.67 -5.17 -49.14
C ASP A 553 -4.63 -4.14 -49.61
N MET A 554 -3.95 -3.45 -48.69
CA MET A 554 -2.86 -2.52 -49.02
C MET A 554 -1.62 -3.26 -49.54
N SER A 555 -0.95 -2.68 -50.54
CA SER A 555 0.34 -3.20 -51.02
C SER A 555 1.44 -3.06 -49.94
N PRO A 556 2.50 -3.89 -49.95
CA PRO A 556 3.58 -3.80 -48.97
C PRO A 556 4.25 -2.42 -48.90
N GLN A 557 4.35 -1.73 -50.03
CA GLN A 557 4.89 -0.36 -50.11
C GLN A 557 4.01 0.64 -49.34
N MET A 558 2.68 0.48 -49.43
CA MET A 558 1.73 1.33 -48.72
C MET A 558 1.69 1.02 -47.22
N GLN A 559 1.87 -0.25 -46.84
CA GLN A 559 1.99 -0.66 -45.44
C GLN A 559 3.22 -0.02 -44.78
N ALA A 560 4.37 0.01 -45.48
CA ALA A 560 5.58 0.67 -44.98
C ALA A 560 5.38 2.17 -44.78
N LYS A 561 4.71 2.87 -45.71
CA LYS A 561 4.39 4.29 -45.55
C LYS A 561 3.38 4.55 -44.44
N LEU A 562 2.37 3.70 -44.30
CA LEU A 562 1.40 3.80 -43.21
C LEU A 562 2.08 3.63 -41.84
N LEU A 563 3.04 2.70 -41.74
CA LEU A 563 3.84 2.52 -40.53
C LEU A 563 4.57 3.81 -40.14
N GLN A 564 5.18 4.50 -41.11
CA GLN A 564 5.82 5.81 -40.89
C GLN A 564 4.81 6.85 -40.37
N VAL A 565 3.61 6.93 -40.95
CA VAL A 565 2.57 7.85 -40.45
C VAL A 565 2.18 7.57 -39.01
N ILE A 566 2.05 6.30 -38.63
CA ILE A 566 1.66 5.92 -37.27
C ILE A 566 2.78 6.23 -36.27
N GLN A 567 4.04 6.01 -36.66
CA GLN A 567 5.22 6.19 -35.81
C GLN A 567 5.63 7.67 -35.69
N ASP A 568 5.84 8.32 -36.82
CA ASP A 568 6.43 9.66 -36.89
C ASP A 568 5.39 10.77 -36.78
N LYS A 569 4.10 10.44 -36.99
CA LYS A 569 3.00 11.42 -37.02
C LYS A 569 3.21 12.54 -38.04
N GLU A 570 3.84 12.22 -39.16
CA GLU A 570 4.08 13.12 -40.27
C GLU A 570 3.80 12.41 -41.60
N ILE A 571 3.49 13.17 -42.65
CA ILE A 571 3.45 12.66 -44.03
C ILE A 571 4.30 13.51 -44.98
N GLN A 572 4.64 12.91 -46.11
CA GLN A 572 5.21 13.58 -47.28
C GLN A 572 4.30 13.33 -48.49
N ARG A 573 4.03 14.40 -49.25
CA ARG A 573 3.30 14.30 -50.52
C ARG A 573 4.15 13.61 -51.59
N VAL A 574 3.52 12.94 -52.53
CA VAL A 574 4.20 12.34 -53.68
C VAL A 574 4.90 13.44 -54.49
N GLY A 575 6.21 13.28 -54.70
CA GLY A 575 7.07 14.25 -55.40
C GLY A 575 7.53 15.44 -54.53
N GLY A 576 7.08 15.55 -53.28
CA GLY A 576 7.50 16.59 -52.34
C GLY A 576 8.53 16.09 -51.32
N GLN A 577 9.28 17.03 -50.72
CA GLN A 577 10.22 16.75 -49.62
C GLN A 577 9.79 17.37 -48.28
N LYS A 578 8.63 18.04 -48.25
CA LYS A 578 8.14 18.72 -47.06
C LYS A 578 7.42 17.73 -46.16
N ASN A 579 7.88 17.62 -44.91
CA ASN A 579 7.15 16.92 -43.86
C ASN A 579 5.97 17.77 -43.37
N ILE A 580 4.82 17.13 -43.22
CA ILE A 580 3.59 17.74 -42.75
C ILE A 580 3.16 17.01 -41.46
N PRO A 581 3.19 17.66 -40.29
CA PRO A 581 2.78 17.05 -39.03
C PRO A 581 1.27 16.80 -38.98
N LEU A 582 0.90 15.65 -38.42
CA LEU A 582 -0.46 15.15 -38.33
C LEU A 582 -0.86 14.88 -36.87
N ASP A 583 -1.98 15.47 -36.45
CA ASP A 583 -2.68 15.14 -35.21
C ASP A 583 -4.04 14.53 -35.55
N LEU A 584 -4.11 13.21 -35.63
CA LEU A 584 -5.34 12.51 -35.98
C LEU A 584 -5.46 11.16 -35.28
N LYS A 585 -6.71 10.73 -35.10
CA LYS A 585 -7.04 9.38 -34.64
C LYS A 585 -7.11 8.43 -35.83
N ILE A 586 -6.49 7.26 -35.69
CA ILE A 586 -6.49 6.22 -36.73
C ILE A 586 -7.39 5.07 -36.28
N ILE A 587 -8.39 4.76 -37.09
CA ILE A 587 -9.23 3.58 -36.94
C ILE A 587 -9.02 2.73 -38.20
N THR A 588 -8.78 1.45 -38.03
CA THR A 588 -8.54 0.49 -39.12
C THR A 588 -9.55 -0.64 -39.04
N ALA A 589 -9.90 -1.23 -40.17
CA ALA A 589 -10.78 -2.38 -40.24
C ALA A 589 -10.33 -3.38 -41.31
N THR A 590 -10.61 -4.66 -41.08
CA THR A 590 -10.39 -5.73 -42.06
C THR A 590 -11.36 -6.88 -41.84
N ASN A 591 -11.69 -7.59 -42.92
CA ASN A 591 -12.40 -8.86 -42.86
C ASN A 591 -11.47 -10.10 -42.92
N LYS A 592 -10.17 -9.90 -43.18
CA LYS A 592 -9.15 -10.96 -43.24
C LYS A 592 -8.46 -11.17 -41.90
N SER A 593 -7.95 -12.37 -41.64
CA SER A 593 -7.00 -12.60 -40.55
C SER A 593 -5.66 -11.98 -40.90
N LEU A 594 -5.23 -10.99 -40.11
CA LEU A 594 -3.93 -10.36 -40.30
C LEU A 594 -2.80 -11.31 -39.94
N GLU A 595 -3.03 -12.22 -39.00
CA GLU A 595 -2.07 -13.25 -38.59
C GLU A 595 -1.73 -14.20 -39.75
N GLU A 596 -2.75 -14.66 -40.49
CA GLU A 596 -2.54 -15.49 -41.68
C GLU A 596 -1.86 -14.71 -42.81
N GLU A 597 -2.24 -13.44 -43.02
CA GLU A 597 -1.60 -12.57 -44.02
C GLU A 597 -0.11 -12.29 -43.68
N ILE A 598 0.26 -12.21 -42.40
CA ILE A 598 1.68 -12.09 -41.99
C ILE A 598 2.45 -13.38 -42.36
N ILE A 599 1.90 -14.55 -42.05
CA ILE A 599 2.53 -15.85 -42.37
C ILE A 599 2.72 -16.00 -43.88
N ASN A 600 1.74 -15.55 -44.66
CA ASN A 600 1.77 -15.61 -46.12
C ASN A 600 2.59 -14.47 -46.77
N GLY A 601 3.18 -13.56 -45.98
CA GLY A 601 3.97 -12.42 -46.47
C GLY A 601 3.14 -11.31 -47.11
N GLY A 602 1.82 -11.33 -46.96
CA GLY A 602 0.87 -10.32 -47.43
C GLY A 602 0.76 -9.10 -46.52
N PHE A 603 1.16 -9.21 -45.24
CA PHE A 603 1.09 -8.12 -44.28
C PHE A 603 2.35 -8.01 -43.40
N TRP A 604 2.77 -6.77 -43.10
CA TRP A 604 3.97 -6.49 -42.30
C TRP A 604 3.70 -6.61 -40.79
N GLU A 605 4.53 -7.41 -40.11
CA GLU A 605 4.44 -7.65 -38.66
C GLU A 605 4.59 -6.36 -37.84
N ASP A 606 5.53 -5.48 -38.22
CA ASP A 606 5.73 -4.20 -37.54
C ASP A 606 4.50 -3.27 -37.61
N LEU A 607 3.80 -3.27 -38.75
CA LEU A 607 2.56 -2.51 -38.89
C LEU A 607 1.45 -3.10 -38.02
N PHE A 608 1.33 -4.43 -38.00
CA PHE A 608 0.35 -5.13 -37.17
C PHE A 608 0.48 -4.74 -35.70
N HIS A 609 1.70 -4.76 -35.13
CA HIS A 609 1.91 -4.38 -33.74
C HIS A 609 1.56 -2.90 -33.44
N ARG A 610 1.65 -2.01 -34.43
CA ARG A 610 1.31 -0.59 -34.27
C ARG A 610 -0.17 -0.28 -34.43
N ILE A 611 -0.92 -1.10 -35.16
CA ILE A 611 -2.38 -0.94 -35.31
C ILE A 611 -3.16 -1.77 -34.27
N ASN A 612 -2.62 -2.91 -33.83
CA ASN A 612 -3.23 -3.83 -32.87
C ASN A 612 -3.08 -3.34 -31.41
N VAL A 613 -3.44 -2.08 -31.15
CA VAL A 613 -3.39 -1.46 -29.80
C VAL A 613 -4.73 -1.62 -29.10
N LEU A 614 -5.82 -1.21 -29.74
CA LEU A 614 -7.20 -1.42 -29.27
C LEU A 614 -7.96 -2.22 -30.32
N THR A 615 -8.06 -3.53 -30.09
CA THR A 615 -8.65 -4.45 -31.07
C THR A 615 -10.00 -4.97 -30.60
N PHE A 616 -10.95 -5.00 -31.53
CA PHE A 616 -12.28 -5.54 -31.28
C PHE A 616 -12.79 -6.34 -32.47
N THR A 617 -13.19 -7.58 -32.20
CA THR A 617 -13.83 -8.46 -33.17
C THR A 617 -15.32 -8.21 -33.15
N VAL A 618 -15.83 -7.62 -34.23
CA VAL A 618 -17.25 -7.34 -34.42
C VAL A 618 -17.99 -8.65 -34.72
N PRO A 619 -18.93 -9.06 -33.86
CA PRO A 619 -19.64 -10.32 -34.01
C PRO A 619 -20.54 -10.33 -35.25
N SER A 620 -20.63 -11.48 -35.90
CA SER A 620 -21.53 -11.69 -37.03
C SER A 620 -23.00 -11.66 -36.59
N LEU A 621 -23.92 -11.38 -37.50
CA LEU A 621 -25.35 -11.24 -37.17
C LEU A 621 -25.93 -12.54 -36.58
N ARG A 622 -25.45 -13.71 -37.05
CA ARG A 622 -25.79 -15.03 -36.51
C ARG A 622 -25.35 -15.28 -35.06
N GLU A 623 -24.40 -14.50 -34.56
CA GLU A 623 -23.90 -14.59 -33.17
C GLU A 623 -24.70 -13.69 -32.22
N ARG A 624 -25.65 -12.91 -32.76
CA ARG A 624 -26.55 -12.01 -32.01
C ARG A 624 -27.99 -12.05 -32.54
N PRO A 625 -28.64 -13.23 -32.59
CA PRO A 625 -30.00 -13.35 -33.14
C PRO A 625 -31.03 -12.52 -32.35
N ASP A 626 -30.82 -12.32 -31.05
CA ASP A 626 -31.69 -11.52 -30.18
C ASP A 626 -31.76 -10.04 -30.59
N ASP A 627 -30.76 -9.55 -31.32
CA ASP A 627 -30.76 -8.16 -31.81
C ASP A 627 -31.52 -8.02 -33.14
N ILE A 628 -31.78 -9.10 -33.88
CA ILE A 628 -32.42 -9.08 -35.21
C ILE A 628 -33.79 -8.38 -35.18
N PRO A 629 -34.71 -8.68 -34.24
CA PRO A 629 -36.01 -8.00 -34.19
C PRO A 629 -35.88 -6.47 -34.05
N LEU A 630 -35.01 -6.01 -33.14
CA LEU A 630 -34.78 -4.58 -32.91
C LEU A 630 -34.13 -3.91 -34.14
N LEU A 631 -33.18 -4.60 -34.79
CA LEU A 631 -32.53 -4.12 -36.01
C LEU A 631 -33.53 -4.00 -37.16
N VAL A 632 -34.40 -4.99 -37.34
CA VAL A 632 -35.44 -5.00 -38.39
C VAL A 632 -36.41 -3.84 -38.20
N GLU A 633 -36.94 -3.65 -36.99
CA GLU A 633 -37.86 -2.56 -36.69
C GLU A 633 -37.23 -1.19 -36.98
N HIS A 634 -35.97 -1.02 -36.57
CA HIS A 634 -35.21 0.19 -36.82
C HIS A 634 -34.96 0.42 -38.32
N MET A 635 -34.51 -0.60 -39.05
CA MET A 635 -34.24 -0.50 -40.49
C MET A 635 -35.49 -0.21 -41.31
N ILE A 636 -36.62 -0.84 -41.00
CA ILE A 636 -37.89 -0.56 -41.70
C ILE A 636 -38.30 0.90 -41.50
N LYS A 637 -38.21 1.41 -40.27
CA LYS A 637 -38.52 2.82 -39.98
C LYS A 637 -37.59 3.76 -40.75
N LYS A 638 -36.29 3.45 -40.79
CA LYS A 638 -35.29 4.21 -41.55
C LYS A 638 -35.57 4.20 -43.06
N LEU A 639 -35.83 3.01 -43.63
CA LEU A 639 -36.12 2.84 -45.06
C LEU A 639 -37.44 3.51 -45.46
N ALA A 640 -38.49 3.39 -44.64
CA ALA A 640 -39.77 4.06 -44.88
C ALA A 640 -39.58 5.59 -44.98
N ASN A 641 -38.80 6.19 -44.07
CA ASN A 641 -38.50 7.62 -44.09
C ASN A 641 -37.65 8.03 -45.31
N ASN A 642 -36.58 7.29 -45.60
CA ASN A 642 -35.64 7.62 -46.68
C ASN A 642 -36.28 7.52 -48.07
N HIS A 643 -37.16 6.53 -48.27
CA HIS A 643 -37.80 6.27 -49.56
C HIS A 643 -39.22 6.85 -49.66
N MET A 644 -39.67 7.59 -48.64
CA MET A 644 -41.04 8.14 -48.55
C MET A 644 -42.13 7.07 -48.77
N LEU A 645 -41.89 5.85 -48.25
CA LEU A 645 -42.81 4.72 -48.34
C LEU A 645 -43.64 4.59 -47.06
N PRO A 646 -44.88 4.06 -47.13
CA PRO A 646 -45.64 3.73 -45.93
C PRO A 646 -44.89 2.68 -45.11
N GLN A 647 -44.79 2.90 -43.80
CA GLN A 647 -44.13 1.96 -42.88
C GLN A 647 -44.90 0.63 -42.86
N LYS A 648 -44.20 -0.47 -43.12
CA LYS A 648 -44.75 -1.83 -43.06
C LYS A 648 -44.37 -2.50 -41.73
N SER A 649 -45.10 -3.55 -41.35
CA SER A 649 -44.75 -4.43 -40.24
C SER A 649 -44.36 -5.82 -40.74
N ILE A 650 -43.61 -6.58 -39.94
CA ILE A 650 -43.27 -7.98 -40.23
C ILE A 650 -44.17 -8.90 -39.41
N SER A 651 -44.70 -9.97 -40.01
CA SER A 651 -45.47 -10.99 -39.27
C SER A 651 -44.56 -11.79 -38.33
N LYS A 652 -45.13 -12.41 -37.30
CA LYS A 652 -44.35 -13.24 -36.36
C LYS A 652 -43.59 -14.37 -37.06
N ASP A 653 -44.26 -15.04 -37.99
CA ASP A 653 -43.69 -16.16 -38.76
C ASP A 653 -42.54 -15.67 -39.66
N ALA A 654 -42.68 -14.51 -40.29
CA ALA A 654 -41.63 -13.88 -41.08
C ALA A 654 -40.42 -13.48 -40.22
N MET A 655 -40.65 -12.94 -39.01
CA MET A 655 -39.57 -12.60 -38.09
C MET A 655 -38.80 -13.84 -37.64
N GLN A 656 -39.49 -14.95 -37.39
CA GLN A 656 -38.84 -16.21 -37.04
C GLN A 656 -37.89 -16.69 -38.15
N VAL A 657 -38.32 -16.62 -39.42
CA VAL A 657 -37.46 -16.96 -40.57
C VAL A 657 -36.21 -16.05 -40.61
N LEU A 658 -36.36 -14.76 -40.32
CA LEU A 658 -35.22 -13.83 -40.26
C LEU A 658 -34.26 -14.16 -39.11
N CYS A 659 -34.76 -14.61 -37.96
CA CYS A 659 -33.92 -14.98 -36.81
C CYS A 659 -33.18 -16.33 -37.01
N GLU A 660 -33.76 -17.27 -37.76
CA GLU A 660 -33.18 -18.60 -37.99
C GLU A 660 -32.12 -18.61 -39.11
N TYR A 661 -32.13 -17.60 -39.99
CA TYR A 661 -31.18 -17.51 -41.10
C TYR A 661 -29.76 -17.13 -40.65
N ARG A 662 -28.74 -17.65 -41.34
CA ARG A 662 -27.31 -17.46 -40.97
C ARG A 662 -26.72 -16.11 -41.37
N TRP A 663 -27.37 -15.37 -42.27
CA TRP A 663 -26.91 -14.05 -42.75
C TRP A 663 -25.44 -14.01 -43.17
N PRO A 664 -25.03 -14.75 -44.22
CA PRO A 664 -23.65 -14.72 -44.72
C PRO A 664 -23.16 -13.30 -45.12
N GLY A 665 -24.05 -12.39 -45.53
CA GLY A 665 -23.76 -10.98 -45.78
C GLY A 665 -24.10 -10.05 -44.60
N ASN A 666 -24.37 -10.61 -43.43
CA ASN A 666 -24.61 -9.91 -42.16
C ASN A 666 -25.69 -8.81 -42.27
N VAL A 667 -25.45 -7.66 -41.62
CA VAL A 667 -26.39 -6.53 -41.53
C VAL A 667 -26.70 -5.94 -42.91
N ARG A 668 -25.72 -5.94 -43.83
CA ARG A 668 -25.88 -5.44 -45.20
C ARG A 668 -26.85 -6.30 -46.01
N GLU A 669 -26.77 -7.62 -45.89
CA GLU A 669 -27.73 -8.53 -46.54
C GLU A 669 -29.14 -8.36 -45.98
N LEU A 670 -29.28 -8.24 -44.66
CA LEU A 670 -30.55 -7.97 -44.01
C LEU A 670 -31.17 -6.64 -44.50
N GLU A 671 -30.40 -5.55 -44.54
CA GLU A 671 -30.87 -4.24 -45.01
C GLU A 671 -31.34 -4.32 -46.48
N ASN A 672 -30.56 -4.97 -47.36
CA ASN A 672 -30.91 -5.17 -48.77
C ASN A 672 -32.20 -6.00 -48.94
N LEU A 673 -32.38 -7.05 -48.13
CA LEU A 673 -33.60 -7.86 -48.16
C LEU A 673 -34.81 -7.02 -47.74
N LEU A 674 -34.70 -6.28 -46.62
CA LEU A 674 -35.77 -5.43 -46.13
C LEU A 674 -36.14 -4.34 -47.13
N GLU A 675 -35.16 -3.68 -47.74
CA GLU A 675 -35.37 -2.69 -48.80
C GLU A 675 -36.14 -3.32 -49.99
N ARG A 676 -35.73 -4.52 -50.42
CA ARG A 676 -36.42 -5.24 -51.49
C ARG A 676 -37.88 -5.57 -51.12
N LEU A 677 -38.13 -6.07 -49.91
CA LEU A 677 -39.48 -6.42 -49.44
C LEU A 677 -40.36 -5.18 -49.28
N MET A 678 -39.79 -4.07 -48.80
CA MET A 678 -40.47 -2.78 -48.70
C MET A 678 -40.97 -2.29 -50.07
N ASN A 679 -40.22 -2.54 -51.15
CA ASN A 679 -40.60 -2.14 -52.50
C ASN A 679 -41.55 -3.13 -53.21
N LEU A 680 -41.40 -4.45 -53.01
CA LEU A 680 -42.11 -5.47 -53.79
C LEU A 680 -43.45 -5.94 -53.19
N VAL A 681 -43.62 -5.83 -51.86
CA VAL A 681 -44.83 -6.36 -51.20
C VAL A 681 -45.98 -5.37 -51.28
N ASP A 682 -47.08 -5.73 -51.91
CA ASP A 682 -48.30 -4.91 -51.84
C ASP A 682 -49.00 -5.09 -50.48
N GLY A 683 -49.16 -4.00 -49.73
CA GLY A 683 -49.81 -3.96 -48.40
C GLY A 683 -48.89 -3.59 -47.23
N ASN A 684 -49.47 -3.50 -46.03
CA ASN A 684 -48.80 -2.99 -44.82
C ASN A 684 -48.06 -4.06 -44.00
N VAL A 685 -48.17 -5.35 -44.36
CA VAL A 685 -47.60 -6.46 -43.58
C VAL A 685 -46.78 -7.38 -44.49
N ILE A 686 -45.49 -7.53 -44.18
CA ILE A 686 -44.58 -8.49 -44.78
C ILE A 686 -44.78 -9.84 -44.09
N LYS A 687 -45.26 -10.82 -44.84
CA LYS A 687 -45.51 -12.19 -44.38
C LYS A 687 -44.38 -13.12 -44.81
N ASP A 688 -44.35 -14.31 -44.24
CA ASP A 688 -43.39 -15.37 -44.48
C ASP A 688 -43.35 -15.78 -45.97
N ASN A 689 -44.52 -15.87 -46.61
CA ASN A 689 -44.64 -16.19 -48.04
C ASN A 689 -44.00 -15.15 -48.99
N HIS A 690 -43.63 -13.96 -48.50
CA HIS A 690 -42.89 -12.96 -49.27
C HIS A 690 -41.37 -13.14 -49.18
N MET A 691 -40.89 -13.99 -48.27
CA MET A 691 -39.46 -14.25 -48.09
C MET A 691 -38.91 -15.07 -49.27
N PRO A 692 -37.77 -14.66 -49.86
CA PRO A 692 -37.07 -15.46 -50.86
C PRO A 692 -36.85 -16.92 -50.45
N PHE A 693 -37.01 -17.84 -51.40
CA PHE A 693 -36.91 -19.29 -51.17
C PHE A 693 -35.57 -19.74 -50.54
N HIS A 694 -34.47 -19.00 -50.75
CA HIS A 694 -33.16 -19.35 -50.18
C HIS A 694 -33.09 -19.14 -48.66
N LEU A 695 -33.94 -18.29 -48.07
CA LEU A 695 -34.01 -18.11 -46.62
C LEU A 695 -34.62 -19.34 -45.91
N TRP A 696 -35.39 -20.14 -46.64
CA TRP A 696 -36.01 -21.37 -46.16
C TRP A 696 -35.07 -22.59 -46.26
N LYS A 697 -33.96 -22.47 -46.99
CA LYS A 697 -32.97 -23.55 -47.12
C LYS A 697 -31.89 -23.39 -46.05
N ASN A 698 -31.98 -24.20 -45.00
CA ASN A 698 -30.80 -24.56 -44.23
C ASN A 698 -29.80 -25.25 -45.17
N GLU A 699 -28.63 -24.63 -45.41
CA GLU A 699 -27.54 -25.20 -46.22
C GLU A 699 -26.98 -26.53 -45.67
N ASN A 700 -27.49 -27.02 -44.54
CA ASN A 700 -27.12 -28.30 -43.94
C ASN A 700 -27.47 -29.54 -44.80
N ILE A 701 -28.13 -29.41 -45.95
CA ILE A 701 -28.40 -30.54 -46.87
C ILE A 701 -27.35 -30.65 -47.99
N ILE A 702 -26.55 -29.62 -48.28
CA ILE A 702 -25.67 -29.63 -49.49
C ILE A 702 -24.23 -30.12 -49.19
N LYS A 703 -23.86 -30.42 -47.93
CA LYS A 703 -22.51 -30.92 -47.58
C LYS A 703 -22.41 -32.35 -47.03
N GLN A 704 -23.45 -33.19 -47.12
CA GLN A 704 -23.36 -34.62 -46.73
C GLN A 704 -24.20 -35.58 -47.59
N GLN A 705 -24.09 -35.52 -48.93
CA GLN A 705 -24.49 -36.64 -49.79
C GLN A 705 -23.48 -36.84 -50.92
N ASP A 706 -22.34 -37.44 -50.60
CA ASP A 706 -21.46 -38.11 -51.59
C ASP A 706 -21.95 -39.54 -51.93
N SER A 707 -23.24 -39.81 -51.75
CA SER A 707 -23.87 -41.00 -52.32
C SER A 707 -25.30 -40.66 -52.75
N VAL A 708 -25.51 -40.54 -54.06
CA VAL A 708 -26.85 -40.57 -54.65
C VAL A 708 -27.39 -41.98 -54.42
N PRO A 709 -28.44 -42.19 -53.59
CA PRO A 709 -29.03 -43.52 -53.46
C PRO A 709 -29.67 -43.93 -54.80
N PRO A 710 -29.68 -45.24 -55.14
CA PRO A 710 -30.31 -45.72 -56.37
C PRO A 710 -31.75 -45.21 -56.49
N LEU A 711 -32.12 -44.75 -57.69
CA LEU A 711 -33.43 -44.14 -57.96
C LEU A 711 -34.59 -45.03 -57.50
N ASP A 712 -34.42 -46.36 -57.59
CA ASP A 712 -35.41 -47.34 -57.18
C ASP A 712 -35.72 -47.29 -55.68
N ASP A 713 -34.73 -47.10 -54.80
CA ASP A 713 -34.93 -47.03 -53.35
C ASP A 713 -35.69 -45.77 -52.94
N LEU A 714 -35.46 -44.66 -53.66
CA LEU A 714 -36.14 -43.39 -53.41
C LEU A 714 -37.61 -43.48 -53.86
N LEU A 715 -37.85 -44.10 -55.03
CA LEU A 715 -39.19 -44.33 -55.56
C LEU A 715 -39.99 -45.28 -54.66
N GLU A 716 -39.38 -46.34 -54.14
CA GLU A 716 -40.06 -47.26 -53.22
C GLU A 716 -40.49 -46.60 -51.90
N LYS A 717 -39.65 -45.73 -51.32
CA LYS A 717 -40.00 -44.97 -50.11
C LYS A 717 -41.16 -44.01 -50.35
N VAL A 718 -41.07 -43.21 -51.40
CA VAL A 718 -42.12 -42.24 -51.75
C VAL A 718 -43.43 -42.97 -52.07
N GLU A 719 -43.36 -44.09 -52.77
CA GLU A 719 -44.53 -44.90 -53.11
C GLU A 719 -45.17 -45.52 -51.86
N LYS A 720 -44.37 -46.06 -50.93
CA LYS A 720 -44.85 -46.61 -49.67
C LYS A 720 -45.56 -45.54 -48.82
N GLU A 721 -44.96 -44.37 -48.65
CA GLU A 721 -45.55 -43.27 -47.88
C GLU A 721 -46.86 -42.76 -48.51
N THR A 722 -46.90 -42.70 -49.84
CA THR A 722 -48.09 -42.28 -50.58
C THR A 722 -49.26 -43.25 -50.40
N ILE A 723 -48.98 -44.56 -50.40
CA ILE A 723 -49.98 -45.62 -50.13
C ILE A 723 -50.50 -45.54 -48.69
N VAL A 724 -49.62 -45.36 -47.70
CA VAL A 724 -50.01 -45.22 -46.28
C VAL A 724 -50.88 -43.99 -46.07
N ASN A 725 -50.50 -42.85 -46.65
CA ASN A 725 -51.29 -41.61 -46.55
C ASN A 725 -52.67 -41.75 -47.21
N ALA A 726 -52.77 -42.46 -48.34
CA ALA A 726 -54.06 -42.73 -48.98
C ALA A 726 -54.95 -43.65 -48.15
N LEU A 727 -54.38 -44.66 -47.48
CA LEU A 727 -55.11 -45.52 -46.55
C LEU A 727 -55.60 -44.76 -45.33
N GLN A 728 -54.76 -43.91 -44.72
CA GLN A 728 -55.15 -43.06 -43.59
C GLN A 728 -56.30 -42.11 -43.95
N LYS A 729 -56.22 -41.42 -45.10
CA LYS A 729 -57.29 -40.52 -45.56
C LYS A 729 -58.60 -41.21 -45.92
N THR A 730 -58.57 -42.52 -46.17
CA THR A 730 -59.75 -43.31 -46.53
C THR A 730 -60.21 -44.27 -45.43
N ASN A 731 -59.72 -44.08 -44.19
CA ASN A 731 -59.98 -44.94 -43.03
C ASN A 731 -59.78 -46.43 -43.34
N ASN A 732 -58.63 -46.77 -43.93
CA ASN A 732 -58.23 -48.13 -44.34
C ASN A 732 -59.16 -48.81 -45.37
N ASN A 733 -60.01 -48.06 -46.08
CA ASN A 733 -60.78 -48.60 -47.18
C ASN A 733 -59.92 -48.74 -48.45
N ARG A 734 -59.34 -49.93 -48.63
CA ARG A 734 -58.39 -50.25 -49.73
C ARG A 734 -58.93 -49.96 -51.14
N THR A 735 -60.25 -50.06 -51.33
CA THR A 735 -60.90 -49.80 -52.63
C THR A 735 -60.88 -48.31 -52.96
N LYS A 736 -61.26 -47.49 -51.98
CA LYS A 736 -61.24 -46.03 -52.11
C LYS A 736 -59.81 -45.48 -52.17
N ALA A 737 -58.87 -46.09 -51.45
CA ALA A 737 -57.46 -45.73 -51.51
C ALA A 737 -56.85 -45.97 -52.91
N ALA A 738 -57.16 -47.10 -53.55
CA ALA A 738 -56.72 -47.41 -54.90
C ALA A 738 -57.30 -46.44 -55.95
N GLU A 739 -58.58 -46.08 -55.82
CA GLU A 739 -59.23 -45.07 -56.68
C GLU A 739 -58.63 -43.67 -56.48
N LEU A 740 -58.36 -43.27 -55.23
CA LEU A 740 -57.75 -41.98 -54.89
C LEU A 740 -56.35 -41.85 -55.55
N LEU A 741 -55.61 -42.95 -55.55
CA LEU A 741 -54.28 -43.04 -56.15
C LEU A 741 -54.32 -43.35 -57.66
N LYS A 742 -55.51 -43.55 -58.24
CA LYS A 742 -55.74 -43.87 -59.65
C LYS A 742 -54.97 -45.12 -60.13
N VAL A 743 -54.83 -46.12 -59.28
CA VAL A 743 -54.20 -47.40 -59.61
C VAL A 743 -55.23 -48.52 -59.64
N SER A 744 -55.01 -49.55 -60.47
CA SER A 744 -55.91 -50.69 -60.53
C SER A 744 -55.88 -51.46 -59.20
N ARG A 745 -57.02 -52.04 -58.83
CA ARG A 745 -57.16 -52.78 -57.57
C ARG A 745 -56.11 -53.88 -57.44
N SER A 746 -55.86 -54.64 -58.50
CA SER A 746 -54.85 -55.71 -58.52
C SER A 746 -53.43 -55.20 -58.23
N ASN A 747 -53.01 -54.09 -58.85
CA ASN A 747 -51.69 -53.49 -58.66
C ASN A 747 -51.54 -52.90 -57.25
N PHE A 748 -52.61 -52.31 -56.70
CA PHE A 748 -52.62 -51.81 -55.34
C PHE A 748 -52.41 -52.93 -54.29
N TYR A 749 -53.08 -54.08 -54.45
CA TYR A 749 -52.89 -55.23 -53.55
C TYR A 749 -51.49 -55.86 -53.68
N GLU A 750 -50.90 -55.87 -54.88
CA GLU A 750 -49.50 -56.30 -55.07
C GLU A 750 -48.52 -55.36 -54.36
N LYS A 751 -48.73 -54.04 -54.42
CA LYS A 751 -47.90 -53.06 -53.71
C LYS A 751 -48.05 -53.15 -52.19
N LEU A 752 -49.25 -53.41 -51.67
CA LEU A 752 -49.44 -53.65 -50.23
C LEU A 752 -48.67 -54.88 -49.74
N ARG A 753 -48.66 -55.97 -50.53
CA ARG A 753 -47.85 -57.16 -50.22
C ARG A 753 -46.36 -56.89 -50.36
N LYS A 754 -45.93 -56.18 -51.40
CA LYS A 754 -44.52 -55.83 -51.63
C LYS A 754 -43.95 -55.02 -50.45
N TYR A 755 -44.74 -54.12 -49.87
CA TYR A 755 -44.30 -53.24 -48.78
C TYR A 755 -44.68 -53.70 -47.36
N ASN A 756 -45.27 -54.89 -47.23
CA ASN A 756 -45.79 -55.47 -45.97
C ASN A 756 -46.71 -54.51 -45.19
N ILE A 757 -47.74 -53.99 -45.87
CA ILE A 757 -48.76 -53.11 -45.27
C ILE A 757 -50.06 -53.91 -45.12
N ASP A 758 -50.46 -54.17 -43.87
CA ASP A 758 -51.69 -54.88 -43.49
C ASP A 758 -52.94 -53.99 -43.48
#